data_AF-A0A179FN55-F1
#
_entry.id   AF-A0A179FN55-F1
#
_cell.length_a   1.000
_cell.length_b   1.000
_cell.length_c   1.000
_cell.angle_alpha   90.00
_cell.angle_beta   90.00
_cell.angle_gamma   90.00
#
_symmetry.space_group_name_H-M   'P 1'
#
loop_
_entity.id
_entity.type
_entity.pdbx_description
1 polymer ?
#
loop_
_entity_poly.entity_id
_entity_poly.type
_entity_poly.pdbx_seq_one_letter_code
_entity_poly.pdbx_strand_id
1 'polypeptide(L)'
;MTEASLSLSTVLPFAGPTNAVVKVTDSPLPIQVLTHPSADGFSVFFPFHDLASLNSGSQDLFSFKQLIKNGTEGQDLLILFTEGCEVDGKADCSKACRNETTFFSSLETFYNCIALSSISYWTKETNRYYISAEAERNASGIMGSSSLASFDGRPVLSSFVTCAQEACGADGLHKACDDSIKKLSHDANATVIFKAMDDFCPDIQAEINPDIFGPGVLISYVLQVAFSGSLYLVLKAFTLYVRYTHKKQEAQKQLQRASSRGGLTRRLTRIESMIWRDSSALSRTSIALATTLVEFQEAQCWFVFAIQIASILAIVVNSQEGTFWGEIIVNAAVAFHVSQNGILPMFLIQICLHHEGIRNWHTFLGFFVEYLLAIVATTQKVYFHDAFNLFKQENKIAACGQNPSPRSYCASTQGVEGLRLNFFPHPMLYKLVFLVLDTIAIVILVFDQLSWTLRTHRLTKHLTIGSYRVGRAPTNGRLKLAWVRFKQWVWRILEVIYLVVNVLYLISLVRVISVDSFQANKWSYGQIIAMTVWGPVIVKLFDLAVSGPPKNGQRLNSGPPRLRIDNVINRRHGTSADEELDAEDEAYGTGRERRIPAPPELDLRQRTRSTRDEEADLTDGISDVGGGDDVKRVMR
;
A
#
# COMPACT_ATOMS: atom_id res chain seq x y z
N MET A 1 29.93 10.34 29.52
CA MET A 1 29.89 11.80 29.32
C MET A 1 28.41 12.17 29.15
N THR A 2 27.64 12.22 30.23
CA THR A 2 27.36 13.38 31.12
C THR A 2 26.65 14.53 30.41
N GLU A 3 25.33 14.61 30.65
CA GLU A 3 24.42 15.75 30.86
C GLU A 3 23.01 15.40 30.31
N ALA A 4 22.05 15.04 31.17
CA ALA A 4 21.12 15.90 31.94
C ALA A 4 19.79 16.07 31.17
N SER A 5 18.77 15.24 31.41
CA SER A 5 17.74 15.33 32.46
C SER A 5 16.63 16.35 32.18
N LEU A 6 15.41 15.86 31.91
CA LEU A 6 14.15 16.50 32.32
C LEU A 6 13.12 15.41 32.66
N SER A 7 12.45 15.66 33.77
CA SER A 7 11.80 14.75 34.71
C SER A 7 10.33 14.44 34.39
N LEU A 8 9.96 13.16 34.44
CA LEU A 8 8.58 12.69 34.59
C LEU A 8 8.19 12.76 36.08
N SER A 9 7.07 13.43 36.37
CA SER A 9 6.49 13.50 37.71
C SER A 9 5.76 12.21 38.09
N THR A 10 5.99 11.82 39.33
CA THR A 10 5.61 10.59 40.02
C THR A 10 4.12 10.53 40.36
N VAL A 11 3.49 9.37 40.11
CA VAL A 11 2.16 8.99 40.60
C VAL A 11 2.26 8.59 42.08
N LEU A 12 1.37 9.11 42.94
CA LEU A 12 1.18 8.64 44.33
C LEU A 12 -0.21 8.02 44.51
N PRO A 13 -0.37 7.02 45.41
CA PRO A 13 -1.58 6.20 45.51
C PRO A 13 -2.64 6.79 46.46
N PHE A 14 -3.90 6.45 46.17
CA PHE A 14 -5.11 6.72 46.95
C PHE A 14 -5.08 6.15 48.37
N ALA A 15 -5.53 6.93 49.36
CA ALA A 15 -5.99 6.45 50.66
C ALA A 15 -7.44 6.93 50.91
N GLY A 16 -8.29 6.02 51.40
CA GLY A 16 -9.72 6.21 51.63
C GLY A 16 -10.10 7.07 52.84
N PRO A 17 -11.41 7.25 53.10
CA PRO A 17 -11.98 8.49 53.60
C PRO A 17 -12.09 8.56 55.13
N THR A 18 -11.86 9.75 55.69
CA THR A 18 -12.31 10.11 57.03
C THR A 18 -13.28 11.28 56.93
N ASN A 19 -14.48 11.06 57.48
CA ASN A 19 -15.57 12.02 57.56
C ASN A 19 -15.15 13.24 58.38
N ALA A 20 -14.92 14.36 57.70
CA ALA A 20 -14.98 15.69 58.28
C ALA A 20 -15.99 16.50 57.47
N VAL A 21 -17.12 16.83 58.10
CA VAL A 21 -18.07 17.81 57.58
C VAL A 21 -17.38 19.16 57.62
N VAL A 22 -16.69 19.51 56.53
CA VAL A 22 -16.19 20.86 56.28
C VAL A 22 -17.37 21.65 55.72
N LYS A 23 -17.88 22.61 56.49
CA LYS A 23 -18.66 23.71 55.94
C LYS A 23 -17.73 24.50 55.01
N VAL A 24 -17.73 24.18 53.73
CA VAL A 24 -16.99 24.94 52.74
C VAL A 24 -17.72 26.27 52.56
N THR A 25 -17.05 27.35 52.96
CA THR A 25 -17.44 28.70 52.61
C THR A 25 -16.80 28.94 51.25
N ASP A 26 -17.42 28.44 50.17
CA ASP A 26 -16.84 28.46 48.83
C ASP A 26 -16.80 29.90 48.31
N SER A 27 -15.64 30.53 48.44
CA SER A 27 -15.34 31.74 47.67
C SER A 27 -15.16 31.32 46.21
N PRO A 28 -15.71 32.05 45.23
CA PRO A 28 -15.61 31.67 43.82
C PRO A 28 -14.14 31.63 43.39
N LEU A 29 -13.78 30.65 42.56
CA LEU A 29 -12.41 30.49 42.05
C LEU A 29 -12.19 31.33 40.78
N PRO A 30 -10.99 31.90 40.56
CA PRO A 30 -10.70 32.60 39.32
C PRO A 30 -10.61 31.62 38.15
N ILE A 31 -11.19 31.99 37.01
CA ILE A 31 -10.97 31.29 35.74
C ILE A 31 -9.62 31.69 35.15
N GLN A 32 -8.91 30.72 34.60
CA GLN A 32 -7.76 30.89 33.75
C GLN A 32 -8.18 30.68 32.28
N VAL A 33 -7.79 31.59 31.40
CA VAL A 33 -8.07 31.48 29.96
C VAL A 33 -6.76 31.33 29.21
N LEU A 34 -6.66 30.27 28.42
CA LEU A 34 -5.56 30.02 27.49
C LEU A 34 -6.10 30.04 26.06
N THR A 35 -5.38 30.73 25.18
CA THR A 35 -5.69 30.77 23.76
C THR A 35 -4.70 29.93 22.98
N HIS A 36 -5.21 29.02 22.14
CA HIS A 36 -4.43 28.25 21.19
C HIS A 36 -4.80 28.63 19.76
N PRO A 37 -3.91 28.47 18.76
CA PRO A 37 -4.22 28.76 17.37
C PRO A 37 -5.42 27.95 16.87
N SER A 38 -5.35 26.63 16.99
CA SER A 38 -6.31 25.68 16.41
C SER A 38 -6.30 24.36 17.18
N ALA A 39 -7.21 23.44 16.80
CA ALA A 39 -7.27 22.08 17.33
C ALA A 39 -6.31 21.11 16.60
N ASP A 40 -5.14 21.57 16.16
CA ASP A 40 -4.21 20.83 15.27
C ASP A 40 -3.83 19.41 15.73
N GLY A 41 -3.81 19.15 17.04
CA GLY A 41 -3.53 17.82 17.59
C GLY A 41 -4.57 16.76 17.22
N PHE A 42 -5.77 17.17 16.80
CA PHE A 42 -6.92 16.31 16.47
C PHE A 42 -7.39 16.46 15.01
N SER A 43 -6.95 17.51 14.32
CA SER A 43 -7.45 17.88 12.98
C SER A 43 -6.62 17.30 11.83
N VAL A 44 -5.49 16.65 12.12
CA VAL A 44 -4.65 15.99 11.11
C VAL A 44 -4.41 14.55 11.51
N PHE A 45 -4.74 13.63 10.60
CA PHE A 45 -4.42 12.22 10.75
C PHE A 45 -3.33 11.84 9.77
N PHE A 46 -2.23 11.31 10.28
CA PHE A 46 -1.14 10.77 9.48
C PHE A 46 -1.11 9.22 9.61
N PRO A 47 -1.69 8.46 8.66
CA PRO A 47 -1.83 7.01 8.75
C PRO A 47 -0.53 6.25 9.03
N PHE A 48 0.61 6.76 8.57
CA PHE A 48 1.90 6.15 8.85
C PHE A 48 2.22 6.19 10.36
N HIS A 49 2.05 7.35 11.00
CA HIS A 49 2.45 7.62 12.38
C HIS A 49 1.36 7.31 13.42
N ASP A 50 0.13 7.71 13.13
CA ASP A 50 -0.96 7.84 14.11
C ASP A 50 -1.81 6.57 14.25
N LEU A 51 -1.51 5.55 13.45
CA LEU A 51 -2.22 4.28 13.52
C LEU A 51 -2.02 3.54 14.85
N ALA A 52 -0.83 3.68 15.46
CA ALA A 52 -0.54 3.01 16.73
C ALA A 52 -1.48 3.51 17.84
N SER A 53 -1.83 4.80 17.83
CA SER A 53 -2.77 5.43 18.75
C SER A 53 -4.23 4.99 18.56
N LEU A 54 -4.63 4.53 17.37
CA LEU A 54 -5.97 3.94 17.17
C LEU A 54 -6.10 2.57 17.85
N ASN A 55 -4.99 1.87 18.05
CA ASN A 55 -4.96 0.49 18.54
C ASN A 55 -4.72 0.38 20.05
N SER A 56 -4.15 1.41 20.69
CA SER A 56 -3.85 1.43 22.14
C SER A 56 -5.06 1.68 23.05
N GLY A 57 -6.30 1.63 22.53
CA GLY A 57 -7.51 1.96 23.28
C GLY A 57 -7.69 3.47 23.52
N SER A 58 -6.80 4.30 22.98
CA SER A 58 -6.94 5.76 22.92
C SER A 58 -7.80 6.18 21.72
N GLN A 59 -8.99 5.58 21.59
CA GLN A 59 -9.97 5.89 20.53
C GLN A 59 -10.39 7.36 20.56
N ASP A 60 -10.25 8.01 21.73
CA ASP A 60 -10.58 9.41 21.94
C ASP A 60 -9.53 10.41 21.41
N LEU A 61 -8.33 9.95 20.99
CA LEU A 61 -7.26 10.84 20.50
C LEU A 61 -7.62 11.56 19.19
N PHE A 62 -8.57 11.03 18.42
CA PHE A 62 -9.03 11.64 17.17
C PHE A 62 -10.53 11.94 17.19
N SER A 63 -11.17 11.79 18.35
CA SER A 63 -12.57 12.17 18.55
C SER A 63 -12.64 13.54 19.23
N PHE A 64 -13.53 14.40 18.74
CA PHE A 64 -13.81 15.67 19.41
C PHE A 64 -14.75 15.52 20.61
N LYS A 65 -15.24 14.32 20.91
CA LYS A 65 -16.14 14.04 22.04
C LYS A 65 -15.54 14.48 23.37
N GLN A 66 -14.29 14.11 23.65
CA GLN A 66 -13.63 14.49 24.91
C GLN A 66 -13.35 15.99 24.98
N LEU A 67 -13.01 16.62 23.85
CA LEU A 67 -12.82 18.07 23.76
C LEU A 67 -14.12 18.80 24.13
N ILE A 68 -15.24 18.41 23.51
CA ILE A 68 -16.58 18.98 23.80
C ILE A 68 -16.96 18.75 25.26
N LYS A 69 -16.78 17.52 25.76
CA LYS A 69 -17.07 17.15 27.15
C LYS A 69 -16.32 18.04 28.15
N ASN A 70 -15.02 18.19 27.98
CA ASN A 70 -14.19 19.07 28.82
C ASN A 70 -14.68 20.53 28.79
N GLY A 71 -15.14 21.02 27.63
CA GLY A 71 -15.73 22.36 27.50
C GLY A 71 -17.06 22.52 28.25
N THR A 72 -17.87 21.47 28.33
CA THR A 72 -19.19 21.50 28.99
C THR A 72 -19.15 21.29 30.51
N GLU A 73 -18.16 20.56 31.04
CA GLU A 73 -18.10 20.20 32.47
C GLU A 73 -17.72 21.36 33.40
N GLY A 74 -17.26 22.50 32.85
CA GLY A 74 -16.97 23.70 33.62
C GLY A 74 -15.73 23.56 34.49
N GLN A 75 -14.55 23.69 33.88
CA GLN A 75 -13.27 23.67 34.58
C GLN A 75 -12.80 25.09 34.91
N ASP A 76 -11.88 25.23 35.87
CA ASP A 76 -11.22 26.50 36.18
C ASP A 76 -10.25 26.95 35.08
N LEU A 77 -9.88 26.03 34.18
CA LEU A 77 -9.11 26.31 32.96
C LEU A 77 -10.02 26.25 31.72
N LEU A 78 -10.13 27.38 31.02
CA LEU A 78 -10.80 27.52 29.73
C LEU A 78 -9.76 27.60 28.61
N ILE A 79 -9.89 26.73 27.61
CA ILE A 79 -9.10 26.80 26.37
C ILE A 79 -10.00 27.42 25.29
N LEU A 80 -9.48 28.36 24.50
CA LEU A 80 -10.17 28.96 23.36
C LEU A 80 -9.28 28.95 22.12
N PHE A 81 -9.87 28.75 20.94
CA PHE A 81 -9.13 28.69 19.67
C PHE A 81 -9.20 30.03 18.92
N THR A 82 -8.06 30.58 18.51
CA THR A 82 -8.00 31.90 17.86
C THR A 82 -8.38 31.85 16.38
N GLU A 83 -8.28 30.70 15.73
CA GLU A 83 -8.79 30.48 14.37
C GLU A 83 -10.31 30.26 14.32
N GLY A 84 -10.96 30.12 15.48
CA GLY A 84 -12.42 30.07 15.60
C GLY A 84 -13.05 31.47 15.65
N CYS A 85 -14.37 31.52 15.49
CA CYS A 85 -15.19 32.74 15.61
C CYS A 85 -14.87 33.84 14.58
N GLU A 86 -14.41 33.49 13.39
CA GLU A 86 -14.16 34.47 12.34
C GLU A 86 -15.47 34.98 11.73
N VAL A 87 -15.67 36.29 11.77
CA VAL A 87 -16.78 36.99 11.15
C VAL A 87 -16.23 38.19 10.37
N ASP A 88 -16.51 38.26 9.07
CA ASP A 88 -16.06 39.36 8.20
C ASP A 88 -14.52 39.59 8.23
N GLY A 89 -13.73 38.51 8.37
CA GLY A 89 -12.26 38.58 8.43
C GLY A 89 -11.68 38.99 9.78
N LYS A 90 -12.49 39.00 10.84
CA LYS A 90 -12.07 39.35 12.22
C LYS A 90 -12.62 38.36 13.23
N ALA A 91 -11.86 38.08 14.28
CA ALA A 91 -12.34 37.26 15.39
C ALA A 91 -13.37 38.03 16.24
N ASP A 92 -14.60 37.52 16.30
CA ASP A 92 -15.68 38.04 17.14
C ASP A 92 -16.62 36.90 17.57
N CYS A 93 -16.28 36.24 18.69
CA CYS A 93 -17.11 35.15 19.21
C CYS A 93 -18.52 35.60 19.62
N SER A 94 -18.68 36.85 20.08
CA SER A 94 -20.02 37.34 20.48
C SER A 94 -20.97 37.44 19.30
N LYS A 95 -20.47 37.82 18.12
CA LYS A 95 -21.24 37.84 16.87
C LYS A 95 -21.34 36.43 16.26
N ALA A 96 -20.23 35.67 16.24
CA ALA A 96 -20.18 34.35 15.62
C ALA A 96 -21.14 33.35 16.27
N CYS A 97 -21.21 33.34 17.61
CA CYS A 97 -22.04 32.38 18.36
C CYS A 97 -23.55 32.70 18.32
N ARG A 98 -23.94 33.90 17.90
CA ARG A 98 -25.36 34.30 17.76
C ARG A 98 -25.94 33.97 16.38
N ASN A 99 -25.10 33.65 15.41
CA ASN A 99 -25.50 33.35 14.06
C ASN A 99 -25.20 31.89 13.74
N GLU A 100 -26.22 31.12 13.41
CA GLU A 100 -26.13 29.68 13.12
C GLU A 100 -25.16 29.37 11.99
N THR A 101 -25.08 30.23 10.97
CA THR A 101 -24.19 30.01 9.82
C THR A 101 -22.71 30.03 10.20
N THR A 102 -22.34 30.83 11.23
CA THR A 102 -20.98 30.96 11.73
C THR A 102 -20.73 30.07 12.95
N PHE A 103 -21.73 29.86 13.81
CA PHE A 103 -21.58 29.00 14.99
C PHE A 103 -21.15 27.57 14.60
N PHE A 104 -21.78 27.00 13.57
CA PHE A 104 -21.47 25.64 13.10
C PHE A 104 -20.49 25.60 11.93
N SER A 105 -19.80 26.70 11.58
CA SER A 105 -18.97 26.76 10.37
C SER A 105 -17.63 26.03 10.48
N SER A 106 -17.17 25.78 11.70
CA SER A 106 -15.94 25.02 11.99
C SER A 106 -16.00 24.39 13.38
N LEU A 107 -15.14 23.40 13.63
CA LEU A 107 -14.99 22.78 14.94
C LEU A 107 -14.58 23.81 16.00
N GLU A 108 -13.63 24.68 15.67
CA GLU A 108 -13.06 25.68 16.59
C GLU A 108 -14.13 26.68 17.02
N THR A 109 -14.96 27.14 16.07
CA THR A 109 -16.06 28.07 16.36
C THR A 109 -17.14 27.38 17.19
N PHE A 110 -17.52 26.16 16.81
CA PHE A 110 -18.47 25.37 17.57
C PHE A 110 -18.00 25.18 19.02
N TYR A 111 -16.76 24.73 19.23
CA TYR A 111 -16.19 24.53 20.55
C TYR A 111 -16.12 25.82 21.37
N ASN A 112 -15.59 26.91 20.81
CA ASN A 112 -15.50 28.19 21.50
C ASN A 112 -16.88 28.66 22.00
N CYS A 113 -17.91 28.56 21.16
CA CYS A 113 -19.27 28.97 21.52
C CYS A 113 -19.86 28.12 22.66
N ILE A 114 -19.64 26.81 22.64
CA ILE A 114 -20.07 25.91 23.72
C ILE A 114 -19.30 26.20 25.02
N ALA A 115 -17.98 26.34 24.94
CA ALA A 115 -17.12 26.59 26.10
C ALA A 115 -17.40 27.95 26.75
N LEU A 116 -17.61 29.00 25.96
CA LEU A 116 -18.04 30.32 26.44
C LEU A 116 -19.43 30.27 27.09
N SER A 117 -20.36 29.47 26.54
CA SER A 117 -21.69 29.28 27.11
C SER A 117 -21.65 28.55 28.46
N SER A 118 -20.80 27.53 28.57
CA SER A 118 -20.50 26.82 29.81
C SER A 118 -19.94 27.78 30.87
N ILE A 119 -18.92 28.57 30.55
CA ILE A 119 -18.34 29.54 31.49
C ILE A 119 -19.34 30.63 31.90
N SER A 120 -20.17 31.13 30.97
CA SER A 120 -21.24 32.07 31.30
C SER A 120 -22.21 31.48 32.33
N TYR A 121 -22.57 30.19 32.22
CA TYR A 121 -23.43 29.51 33.18
C TYR A 121 -22.75 29.37 34.55
N TRP A 122 -21.51 28.86 34.58
CA TRP A 122 -20.81 28.59 35.84
C TRP A 122 -20.45 29.87 36.62
N THR A 123 -20.25 30.99 35.91
CA THR A 123 -19.97 32.29 36.53
C THR A 123 -21.22 33.03 36.96
N LYS A 124 -22.24 33.16 36.08
CA LYS A 124 -23.42 34.00 36.34
C LYS A 124 -24.54 33.28 37.09
N GLU A 125 -24.81 32.02 36.75
CA GLU A 125 -25.96 31.30 37.31
C GLU A 125 -25.58 30.52 38.57
N THR A 126 -24.40 29.88 38.60
CA THR A 126 -23.97 29.10 39.78
C THR A 126 -23.03 29.83 40.74
N ASN A 127 -22.44 30.95 40.31
CA ASN A 127 -21.44 31.71 41.07
C ASN A 127 -20.27 30.85 41.62
N ARG A 128 -19.89 29.81 40.88
CA ARG A 128 -18.80 28.89 41.23
C ARG A 128 -17.43 29.47 40.89
N TYR A 129 -17.39 30.21 39.78
CA TYR A 129 -16.19 30.85 39.27
C TYR A 129 -16.40 32.36 39.06
N TYR A 130 -15.31 33.13 39.04
CA TYR A 130 -15.33 34.53 38.62
C TYR A 130 -14.30 34.80 37.52
N ILE A 131 -14.60 35.81 36.69
CA ILE A 131 -13.72 36.22 35.59
C ILE A 131 -12.70 37.22 36.13
N SER A 132 -11.43 36.84 36.08
CA SER A 132 -10.31 37.70 36.48
C SER A 132 -9.98 38.70 35.37
N ALA A 133 -9.32 39.82 35.72
CA ALA A 133 -8.82 40.78 34.73
C ALA A 133 -7.74 40.18 33.79
N GLU A 134 -7.10 39.09 34.19
CA GLU A 134 -6.18 38.33 33.35
C GLU A 134 -6.94 37.48 32.32
N ALA A 135 -7.95 36.73 32.77
CA ALA A 135 -8.83 35.98 31.87
C ALA A 135 -9.49 36.87 30.81
N GLU A 136 -9.97 38.05 31.23
CA GLU A 136 -10.57 39.03 30.34
C GLU A 136 -9.56 39.54 29.28
N ARG A 137 -8.32 39.84 29.70
CA ARG A 137 -7.25 40.26 28.78
C ARG A 137 -6.89 39.16 27.79
N ASN A 138 -6.76 37.91 28.23
CA ASN A 138 -6.42 36.79 27.38
C ASN A 138 -7.52 36.49 26.35
N ALA A 139 -8.79 36.60 26.74
CA ALA A 139 -9.92 36.40 25.83
C ALA A 139 -10.17 37.59 24.87
N SER A 140 -9.71 38.80 25.21
CA SER A 140 -10.04 40.04 24.47
C SER A 140 -9.71 39.97 22.97
N GLY A 141 -8.70 39.20 22.57
CA GLY A 141 -8.29 39.04 21.17
C GLY A 141 -9.32 38.31 20.27
N ILE A 142 -10.25 37.56 20.87
CA ILE A 142 -11.25 36.74 20.14
C ILE A 142 -12.70 37.12 20.45
N MET A 143 -12.93 37.90 21.51
CA MET A 143 -14.27 38.36 21.90
C MET A 143 -14.76 39.58 21.09
N GLY A 144 -13.94 40.09 20.17
CA GLY A 144 -14.26 41.23 19.32
C GLY A 144 -14.46 42.51 20.13
N SER A 145 -15.64 43.12 20.00
CA SER A 145 -16.00 44.36 20.71
C SER A 145 -16.65 44.12 22.09
N SER A 146 -16.89 42.86 22.46
CA SER A 146 -17.59 42.48 23.69
C SER A 146 -16.61 41.94 24.75
N SER A 147 -17.02 41.95 26.02
CA SER A 147 -16.23 41.36 27.11
C SER A 147 -16.65 39.92 27.40
N LEU A 148 -15.71 39.11 27.90
CA LEU A 148 -15.97 37.74 28.36
C LEU A 148 -17.04 37.74 29.45
N ALA A 149 -16.98 38.70 30.39
CA ALA A 149 -17.99 38.86 31.43
C ALA A 149 -19.40 39.18 30.90
N SER A 150 -19.51 39.84 29.76
CA SER A 150 -20.80 40.22 29.17
C SER A 150 -21.44 39.11 28.32
N PHE A 151 -20.70 38.05 27.98
CA PHE A 151 -21.17 36.99 27.08
C PHE A 151 -22.44 36.32 27.61
N ASP A 152 -23.43 36.10 26.73
CA ASP A 152 -24.69 35.42 27.06
C ASP A 152 -24.74 34.07 26.34
N GLY A 153 -24.70 33.00 27.12
CA GLY A 153 -24.71 31.62 26.59
C GLY A 153 -26.11 31.10 26.22
N ARG A 154 -27.21 31.74 26.65
CA ARG A 154 -28.56 31.19 26.40
C ARG A 154 -28.92 31.06 24.92
N PRO A 155 -28.66 32.07 24.05
CA PRO A 155 -28.93 31.95 22.63
C PRO A 155 -28.16 30.80 21.98
N VAL A 156 -26.90 30.59 22.38
CA VAL A 156 -26.05 29.52 21.85
C VAL A 156 -26.62 28.15 22.18
N LEU A 157 -27.03 27.94 23.43
CA LEU A 157 -27.65 26.69 23.87
C LEU A 157 -28.97 26.44 23.12
N SER A 158 -29.79 27.46 22.91
CA SER A 158 -31.03 27.34 22.13
C SER A 158 -30.78 27.00 20.66
N SER A 159 -29.79 27.62 20.02
CA SER A 159 -29.38 27.29 18.64
C SER A 159 -28.83 25.86 18.55
N PHE A 160 -28.09 25.40 19.56
CA PHE A 160 -27.67 24.01 19.64
C PHE A 160 -28.87 23.05 19.70
N VAL A 161 -29.86 23.28 20.58
CA VAL A 161 -31.05 22.42 20.67
C VAL A 161 -31.75 22.30 19.31
N THR A 162 -31.91 23.43 18.61
CA THR A 162 -32.55 23.48 17.29
C THR A 162 -31.78 22.66 16.25
N CYS A 163 -30.47 22.89 16.13
CA CYS A 163 -29.60 22.15 15.21
C CYS A 163 -29.57 20.64 15.56
N ALA A 164 -29.46 20.31 16.86
CA ALA A 164 -29.40 18.93 17.32
C ALA A 164 -30.68 18.14 17.01
N GLN A 165 -31.86 18.75 17.20
CA GLN A 165 -33.14 18.11 16.91
C GLN A 165 -33.34 17.85 15.42
N GLU A 166 -32.96 18.80 14.54
CA GLU A 166 -33.04 18.59 13.09
C GLU A 166 -32.00 17.56 12.62
N ALA A 167 -30.77 17.62 13.15
CA ALA A 167 -29.71 16.67 12.85
C ALA A 167 -30.15 15.22 13.12
N CYS A 168 -30.87 14.98 14.21
CA CYS A 168 -31.36 13.65 14.57
C CYS A 168 -32.30 13.00 13.55
N GLY A 169 -32.85 13.76 12.60
CA GLY A 169 -33.66 13.24 11.51
C GLY A 169 -33.00 13.30 10.13
N ALA A 170 -31.86 13.98 9.99
CA ALA A 170 -31.32 14.39 8.68
C ALA A 170 -29.80 14.27 8.54
N ASP A 171 -29.08 13.77 9.55
CA ASP A 171 -27.60 13.70 9.53
C ASP A 171 -27.01 12.50 8.80
N GLY A 172 -27.85 11.55 8.35
CA GLY A 172 -27.41 10.39 7.57
C GLY A 172 -26.61 9.35 8.36
N LEU A 173 -26.52 9.47 9.69
CA LEU A 173 -25.80 8.50 10.53
C LEU A 173 -26.66 7.25 10.77
N HIS A 174 -26.02 6.07 10.73
CA HIS A 174 -26.74 4.80 10.93
C HIS A 174 -27.24 4.59 12.38
N LYS A 175 -26.64 5.28 13.36
CA LYS A 175 -27.08 5.24 14.76
C LYS A 175 -28.03 6.39 15.05
N ALA A 176 -29.28 6.05 15.39
CA ALA A 176 -30.29 7.02 15.77
C ALA A 176 -29.87 7.85 17.01
N CYS A 177 -30.33 9.10 17.07
CA CYS A 177 -30.15 9.93 18.26
C CYS A 177 -30.84 9.34 19.49
N ASP A 178 -30.24 9.64 20.65
CA ASP A 178 -30.87 9.41 21.94
C ASP A 178 -32.18 10.22 22.05
N ASP A 179 -33.14 9.63 22.76
CA ASP A 179 -34.44 10.25 23.04
C ASP A 179 -34.30 11.53 23.89
N SER A 180 -33.19 11.67 24.65
CA SER A 180 -32.88 12.86 25.45
C SER A 180 -32.79 14.12 24.59
N ILE A 181 -32.24 14.02 23.36
CA ILE A 181 -32.12 15.13 22.42
C ILE A 181 -33.47 15.49 21.81
N LYS A 182 -34.26 14.48 21.43
CA LYS A 182 -35.59 14.67 20.82
C LYS A 182 -36.58 15.32 21.78
N LYS A 183 -36.45 15.06 23.08
CA LYS A 183 -37.32 15.57 24.14
C LYS A 183 -36.79 16.87 24.78
N LEU A 184 -35.64 17.37 24.33
CA LEU A 184 -34.99 18.54 24.92
C LEU A 184 -35.81 19.81 24.64
N SER A 185 -36.13 20.58 25.67
CA SER A 185 -36.79 21.88 25.52
C SER A 185 -35.77 23.00 25.35
N HIS A 186 -36.11 24.03 24.56
CA HIS A 186 -35.30 25.25 24.45
C HIS A 186 -35.16 26.00 25.78
N ASP A 187 -36.14 25.86 26.67
CA ASP A 187 -36.14 26.48 28.02
C ASP A 187 -35.51 25.59 29.10
N ALA A 188 -34.92 24.45 28.72
CA ALA A 188 -34.28 23.55 29.66
C ALA A 188 -33.12 24.27 30.38
N ASN A 189 -32.85 23.84 31.61
CA ASN A 189 -31.68 24.30 32.36
C ASN A 189 -30.40 23.96 31.56
N ALA A 190 -29.42 24.88 31.54
CA ALA A 190 -28.16 24.70 30.82
C ALA A 190 -27.46 23.37 31.16
N THR A 191 -27.52 22.93 32.41
CA THR A 191 -26.98 21.62 32.83
C THR A 191 -27.62 20.42 32.13
N VAL A 192 -28.92 20.49 31.85
CA VAL A 192 -29.64 19.45 31.09
C VAL A 192 -29.19 19.47 29.63
N ILE A 193 -29.01 20.66 29.05
CA ILE A 193 -28.51 20.82 27.68
C ILE A 193 -27.06 20.33 27.56
N PHE A 194 -26.19 20.68 28.51
CA PHE A 194 -24.81 20.19 28.54
C PHE A 194 -24.73 18.67 28.70
N LYS A 195 -25.59 18.07 29.52
CA LYS A 195 -25.68 16.62 29.62
C LYS A 195 -26.15 15.99 28.30
N ALA A 196 -27.16 16.60 27.67
CA ALA A 196 -27.65 16.15 26.37
C ALA A 196 -26.57 16.27 25.28
N MET A 197 -25.67 17.27 25.35
CA MET A 197 -24.52 17.36 24.43
C MET A 197 -23.56 16.17 24.54
N ASP A 198 -23.37 15.59 25.72
CA ASP A 198 -22.55 14.36 25.90
C ASP A 198 -23.23 13.17 25.20
N ASP A 199 -24.55 13.05 25.34
CA ASP A 199 -25.37 12.02 24.68
C ASP A 199 -25.50 12.24 23.15
N PHE A 200 -25.28 13.48 22.68
CA PHE A 200 -25.38 13.85 21.26
C PHE A 200 -24.28 13.22 20.41
N CYS A 201 -23.10 12.96 21.00
CA CYS A 201 -21.94 12.37 20.34
C CYS A 201 -21.86 10.86 20.64
N PRO A 202 -22.55 10.00 19.88
CA PRO A 202 -22.54 8.58 20.13
C PRO A 202 -21.18 7.97 19.76
N ASP A 203 -20.94 6.78 20.31
CA ASP A 203 -19.95 5.90 19.72
C ASP A 203 -20.58 5.15 18.54
N ILE A 204 -19.90 5.17 17.40
CA ILE A 204 -20.37 4.66 16.11
C ILE A 204 -19.36 3.62 15.61
N GLN A 205 -19.84 2.49 15.07
CA GLN A 205 -18.96 1.52 14.44
C GLN A 205 -18.54 2.05 13.06
N ALA A 206 -17.24 2.15 12.81
CA ALA A 206 -16.73 2.54 11.50
C ALA A 206 -16.95 1.40 10.50
N GLU A 207 -17.68 1.67 9.42
CA GLU A 207 -17.79 0.76 8.29
C GLU A 207 -16.62 0.99 7.34
N ILE A 208 -15.98 -0.10 6.91
CA ILE A 208 -14.87 0.00 5.97
C ILE A 208 -15.45 -0.09 4.56
N ASN A 209 -15.07 0.83 3.68
CA ASN A 209 -15.53 0.76 2.29
C ASN A 209 -15.16 -0.63 1.70
N PRO A 210 -16.15 -1.39 1.18
CA PRO A 210 -15.89 -2.67 0.52
C PRO A 210 -14.89 -2.56 -0.64
N ASP A 211 -14.78 -1.44 -1.34
CA ASP A 211 -13.79 -1.29 -2.42
C ASP A 211 -12.34 -1.15 -1.92
N ILE A 212 -12.15 -0.76 -0.65
CA ILE A 212 -10.84 -0.75 0.02
C ILE A 212 -10.55 -2.09 0.69
N PHE A 213 -11.55 -2.66 1.38
CA PHE A 213 -11.37 -3.84 2.22
C PHE A 213 -12.57 -4.81 2.18
N GLY A 214 -13.01 -5.13 0.97
CA GLY A 214 -14.11 -6.05 0.73
C GLY A 214 -13.69 -7.49 0.44
N PRO A 215 -14.67 -8.39 0.25
CA PRO A 215 -14.41 -9.82 0.06
C PRO A 215 -13.57 -10.11 -1.19
N GLY A 216 -13.81 -9.41 -2.30
CA GLY A 216 -13.08 -9.62 -3.55
C GLY A 216 -11.62 -9.17 -3.46
N VAL A 217 -11.37 -8.02 -2.83
CA VAL A 217 -10.03 -7.50 -2.55
C VAL A 217 -9.28 -8.43 -1.60
N LEU A 218 -9.93 -8.88 -0.52
CA LEU A 218 -9.37 -9.83 0.45
C LEU A 218 -8.98 -11.17 -0.20
N ILE A 219 -9.89 -11.76 -0.98
CA ILE A 219 -9.61 -13.00 -1.74
C ILE A 219 -8.42 -12.77 -2.66
N SER A 220 -8.35 -11.62 -3.33
CA SER A 220 -7.27 -11.30 -4.25
C SER A 220 -5.91 -11.22 -3.55
N TYR A 221 -5.83 -10.63 -2.37
CA TYR A 221 -4.60 -10.64 -1.57
C TYR A 221 -4.23 -12.04 -1.09
N VAL A 222 -5.21 -12.85 -0.67
CA VAL A 222 -4.95 -14.25 -0.29
C VAL A 222 -4.41 -15.04 -1.48
N LEU A 223 -5.02 -14.90 -2.67
CA LEU A 223 -4.56 -15.53 -3.91
C LEU A 223 -3.16 -15.05 -4.28
N GLN A 224 -2.91 -13.73 -4.21
CA GLN A 224 -1.61 -13.14 -4.49
C GLN A 224 -0.51 -13.74 -3.60
N VAL A 225 -0.75 -13.82 -2.30
CA VAL A 225 0.23 -14.32 -1.34
C VAL A 225 0.41 -15.83 -1.48
N ALA A 226 -0.69 -16.59 -1.45
CA ALA A 226 -0.64 -18.05 -1.54
C ALA A 226 -0.01 -18.53 -2.86
N PHE A 227 -0.37 -17.91 -3.98
CA PHE A 227 0.19 -18.27 -5.28
C PHE A 227 1.67 -17.87 -5.39
N SER A 228 2.06 -16.71 -4.84
CA SER A 228 3.47 -16.31 -4.82
C SER A 228 4.35 -17.31 -4.04
N GLY A 229 3.92 -17.70 -2.83
CA GLY A 229 4.62 -18.70 -2.02
C GLY A 229 4.62 -20.08 -2.69
N SER A 230 3.51 -20.48 -3.30
CA SER A 230 3.42 -21.77 -4.02
C SER A 230 4.37 -21.81 -5.22
N LEU A 231 4.39 -20.77 -6.05
CA LEU A 231 5.30 -20.66 -7.19
C LEU A 231 6.77 -20.67 -6.75
N TYR A 232 7.09 -19.98 -5.66
CA TYR A 232 8.44 -20.02 -5.07
C TYR A 232 8.82 -21.45 -4.65
N LEU A 233 7.97 -22.15 -3.91
CA LEU A 233 8.24 -23.51 -3.45
C LEU A 233 8.40 -24.48 -4.63
N VAL A 234 7.54 -24.38 -5.64
CA VAL A 234 7.63 -25.21 -6.86
C VAL A 234 8.91 -24.90 -7.62
N LEU A 235 9.29 -23.63 -7.77
CA LEU A 235 10.55 -23.24 -8.41
C LEU A 235 11.75 -23.83 -7.66
N LYS A 236 11.80 -23.72 -6.33
CA LYS A 236 12.92 -24.26 -5.53
C LYS A 236 12.96 -25.78 -5.52
N ALA A 237 11.80 -26.44 -5.41
CA ALA A 237 11.69 -27.90 -5.52
C ALA A 237 12.21 -28.38 -6.88
N PHE A 238 11.83 -27.68 -7.96
CA PHE A 238 12.29 -27.99 -9.30
C PHE A 238 13.81 -27.77 -9.46
N THR A 239 14.34 -26.62 -9.03
CA THR A 239 15.78 -26.34 -9.11
C THR A 239 16.61 -27.31 -8.27
N LEU A 240 16.12 -27.70 -7.09
CA LEU A 240 16.76 -28.72 -6.25
C LEU A 240 16.73 -30.10 -6.92
N TYR A 241 15.59 -30.48 -7.50
CA TYR A 241 15.44 -31.73 -8.25
C TYR A 241 16.39 -31.79 -9.45
N VAL A 242 16.51 -30.70 -10.22
CA VAL A 242 17.46 -30.61 -11.35
C VAL A 242 18.90 -30.72 -10.86
N ARG A 243 19.29 -30.02 -9.78
CA ARG A 243 20.65 -30.14 -9.23
C ARG A 243 20.97 -31.54 -8.73
N TYR A 244 20.02 -32.18 -8.04
CA TYR A 244 20.18 -33.53 -7.54
C TYR A 244 20.34 -34.55 -8.67
N THR A 245 19.48 -34.45 -9.71
CA THR A 245 19.55 -35.32 -10.88
C THR A 245 20.85 -35.11 -11.68
N HIS A 246 21.30 -33.86 -11.85
CA HIS A 246 22.57 -33.57 -12.53
C HIS A 246 23.78 -34.13 -11.76
N LYS A 247 23.86 -33.91 -10.43
CA LYS A 247 24.94 -34.47 -9.60
C LYS A 247 24.97 -36.00 -9.65
N LYS A 248 23.80 -36.64 -9.62
CA LYS A 248 23.70 -38.10 -9.74
C LYS A 248 24.19 -38.58 -11.11
N GLN A 249 23.82 -37.90 -12.18
CA GLN A 249 24.29 -38.21 -13.53
C GLN A 249 25.81 -38.00 -13.69
N GLU A 250 26.37 -36.93 -13.13
CA GLU A 250 27.81 -36.67 -13.15
C GLU A 250 28.59 -37.70 -12.35
N ALA A 251 28.11 -38.06 -11.16
CA ALA A 251 28.69 -39.13 -10.36
C ALA A 251 28.66 -40.47 -11.11
N GLN A 252 27.54 -40.80 -11.78
CA GLN A 252 27.44 -42.01 -12.63
C GLN A 252 28.38 -41.96 -13.83
N LYS A 253 28.50 -40.82 -14.53
CA LYS A 253 29.44 -40.64 -15.64
C LYS A 253 30.89 -40.74 -15.18
N GLN A 254 31.23 -40.24 -14.00
CA GLN A 254 32.57 -40.37 -13.42
C GLN A 254 32.86 -41.83 -13.04
N LEU A 255 31.91 -42.55 -12.44
CA LEU A 255 32.04 -43.97 -12.13
C LEU A 255 32.18 -44.83 -13.41
N GLN A 256 31.39 -44.55 -14.45
CA GLN A 256 31.51 -45.20 -15.75
C GLN A 256 32.85 -44.91 -16.43
N ARG A 257 33.38 -43.68 -16.34
CA ARG A 257 34.71 -43.34 -16.85
C ARG A 257 35.84 -44.05 -16.11
N ALA A 258 35.71 -44.24 -14.79
CA ALA A 258 36.65 -45.01 -13.99
C ALA A 258 36.63 -46.51 -14.35
N SER A 259 35.44 -47.06 -14.64
CA SER A 259 35.24 -48.45 -15.09
C SER A 259 35.65 -48.68 -16.57
N SER A 260 35.53 -47.66 -17.42
CA SER A 260 35.82 -47.70 -18.87
C SER A 260 37.31 -47.77 -19.24
N ARG A 261 38.23 -47.96 -18.28
CA ARG A 261 39.63 -48.28 -18.58
C ARG A 261 39.81 -49.66 -19.26
N GLY A 262 38.74 -50.46 -19.39
CA GLY A 262 38.67 -51.69 -20.18
C GLY A 262 37.80 -51.59 -21.45
N GLY A 263 38.36 -51.07 -22.54
CA GLY A 263 38.19 -51.53 -23.93
C GLY A 263 36.85 -51.58 -24.68
N LEU A 264 35.65 -51.75 -24.08
CA LEU A 264 34.50 -52.32 -24.82
C LEU A 264 33.16 -51.53 -24.83
N THR A 265 33.14 -50.22 -24.55
CA THR A 265 31.88 -49.45 -24.37
C THR A 265 31.63 -48.33 -25.38
N ARG A 266 32.19 -48.42 -26.60
CA ARG A 266 31.98 -47.38 -27.64
C ARG A 266 30.66 -47.50 -28.42
N ARG A 267 29.95 -48.64 -28.35
CA ARG A 267 28.66 -48.84 -29.07
C ARG A 267 27.40 -48.60 -28.24
N LEU A 268 27.44 -48.78 -26.92
CA LEU A 268 26.27 -48.53 -26.03
C LEU A 268 26.01 -47.05 -25.77
N THR A 269 27.05 -46.21 -25.82
CA THR A 269 26.95 -44.75 -25.58
C THR A 269 26.18 -43.98 -26.66
N ARG A 270 26.02 -44.55 -27.87
CA ARG A 270 25.21 -43.94 -28.94
C ARG A 270 23.70 -44.23 -28.78
N ILE A 271 23.33 -45.34 -28.14
CA ILE A 271 21.93 -45.67 -27.83
C ILE A 271 21.51 -44.97 -26.53
N GLU A 272 22.39 -44.90 -25.53
CA GLU A 272 22.16 -44.16 -24.29
C GLU A 272 22.01 -42.64 -24.56
N SER A 273 22.84 -42.04 -25.44
CA SER A 273 22.69 -40.63 -25.80
C SER A 273 21.45 -40.31 -26.67
N MET A 274 20.79 -41.32 -27.24
CA MET A 274 19.53 -41.17 -27.98
C MET A 274 18.30 -41.26 -27.06
N ILE A 275 18.40 -42.02 -25.97
CA ILE A 275 17.37 -42.14 -24.92
C ILE A 275 17.37 -40.88 -24.02
N TRP A 276 18.54 -40.24 -23.80
CA TRP A 276 18.67 -38.99 -23.02
C TRP A 276 18.28 -37.71 -23.79
N ARG A 277 17.40 -37.82 -24.79
CA ARG A 277 16.65 -36.70 -25.39
C ARG A 277 15.57 -36.14 -24.42
N ASP A 278 15.62 -36.56 -23.16
CA ASP A 278 14.78 -36.16 -22.00
C ASP A 278 15.16 -34.84 -21.34
N SER A 279 16.11 -34.07 -21.88
CA SER A 279 16.22 -32.64 -21.52
C SER A 279 15.02 -31.82 -21.99
N SER A 280 14.13 -32.39 -22.82
CA SER A 280 12.95 -31.70 -23.34
C SER A 280 11.86 -31.50 -22.28
N ALA A 281 11.53 -32.50 -21.46
CA ALA A 281 10.51 -32.36 -20.41
C ALA A 281 10.93 -31.40 -19.29
N LEU A 282 12.18 -31.51 -18.81
CA LEU A 282 12.79 -30.58 -17.85
C LEU A 282 12.89 -29.15 -18.41
N SER A 283 13.23 -29.00 -19.69
CA SER A 283 13.20 -27.66 -20.33
C SER A 283 11.77 -27.11 -20.42
N ARG A 284 10.78 -27.94 -20.75
CA ARG A 284 9.37 -27.53 -20.90
C ARG A 284 8.76 -27.07 -19.58
N THR A 285 8.98 -27.80 -18.48
CA THR A 285 8.50 -27.39 -17.15
C THR A 285 9.21 -26.12 -16.67
N SER A 286 10.51 -25.98 -16.94
CA SER A 286 11.27 -24.77 -16.57
C SER A 286 10.80 -23.52 -17.34
N ILE A 287 10.41 -23.68 -18.61
CA ILE A 287 9.85 -22.61 -19.45
C ILE A 287 8.46 -22.25 -18.94
N ALA A 288 7.60 -23.25 -18.70
CA ALA A 288 6.24 -23.03 -18.18
C ALA A 288 6.24 -22.28 -16.83
N LEU A 289 7.13 -22.65 -15.91
CA LEU A 289 7.29 -21.95 -14.63
C LEU A 289 7.79 -20.52 -14.81
N ALA A 290 8.80 -20.30 -15.66
CA ALA A 290 9.32 -18.97 -15.97
C ALA A 290 8.25 -18.06 -16.59
N THR A 291 7.47 -18.57 -17.54
CA THR A 291 6.37 -17.82 -18.16
C THR A 291 5.27 -17.50 -17.15
N THR A 292 4.92 -18.45 -16.28
CA THR A 292 3.91 -18.23 -15.23
C THR A 292 4.37 -17.17 -14.25
N LEU A 293 5.64 -17.17 -13.83
CA LEU A 293 6.19 -16.16 -12.92
C LEU A 293 6.11 -14.74 -13.51
N VAL A 294 6.41 -14.59 -14.80
CA VAL A 294 6.34 -13.28 -15.48
C VAL A 294 4.89 -12.80 -15.59
N GLU A 295 3.98 -13.67 -15.99
CA GLU A 295 2.56 -13.31 -16.15
C GLU A 295 1.86 -13.06 -14.82
N PHE A 296 2.25 -13.82 -13.80
CA PHE A 296 1.79 -13.58 -12.45
C PHE A 296 2.29 -12.24 -11.93
N GLN A 297 3.57 -11.90 -12.11
CA GLN A 297 4.11 -10.58 -11.76
C GLN A 297 3.36 -9.45 -12.48
N GLU A 298 3.05 -9.63 -13.76
CA GLU A 298 2.26 -8.65 -14.54
C GLU A 298 0.86 -8.46 -13.96
N ALA A 299 0.16 -9.55 -13.64
CA ALA A 299 -1.16 -9.49 -13.01
C ALA A 299 -1.10 -8.84 -11.61
N GLN A 300 -0.08 -9.15 -10.81
CA GLN A 300 0.15 -8.51 -9.51
C GLN A 300 0.35 -7.01 -9.65
N CYS A 301 1.17 -6.55 -10.60
CA CYS A 301 1.38 -5.12 -10.84
C CYS A 301 0.06 -4.41 -11.12
N TRP A 302 -0.75 -4.91 -12.06
CA TRP A 302 -2.02 -4.26 -12.42
C TRP A 302 -3.04 -4.26 -11.29
N PHE A 303 -3.11 -5.35 -10.52
CA PHE A 303 -4.00 -5.44 -9.37
C PHE A 303 -3.61 -4.43 -8.28
N VAL A 304 -2.34 -4.42 -7.87
CA VAL A 304 -1.85 -3.50 -6.83
C VAL A 304 -1.95 -2.05 -7.30
N PHE A 305 -1.67 -1.76 -8.57
CA PHE A 305 -1.83 -0.43 -9.17
C PHE A 305 -3.24 0.12 -9.02
N ALA A 306 -4.26 -0.69 -9.35
CA ALA A 306 -5.65 -0.28 -9.23
C ALA A 306 -6.02 0.03 -7.77
N ILE A 307 -5.59 -0.81 -6.82
CA ILE A 307 -5.87 -0.62 -5.40
C ILE A 307 -5.14 0.60 -4.84
N GLN A 308 -3.87 0.83 -5.20
CA GLN A 308 -3.10 1.98 -4.75
C GLN A 308 -3.66 3.29 -5.30
N ILE A 309 -4.06 3.34 -6.57
CA ILE A 309 -4.70 4.54 -7.14
C ILE A 309 -6.05 4.79 -6.48
N ALA A 310 -6.89 3.77 -6.32
CA ALA A 310 -8.18 3.91 -5.64
C ALA A 310 -7.99 4.41 -4.19
N SER A 311 -7.00 3.86 -3.48
CA SER A 311 -6.64 4.27 -2.12
C SER A 311 -6.16 5.73 -2.05
N ILE A 312 -5.27 6.14 -2.95
CA ILE A 312 -4.77 7.51 -3.00
C ILE A 312 -5.91 8.47 -3.37
N LEU A 313 -6.76 8.13 -4.34
CA LEU A 313 -7.90 8.97 -4.70
C LEU A 313 -8.91 9.09 -3.55
N ALA A 314 -9.19 7.99 -2.83
CA ALA A 314 -10.04 8.02 -1.65
C ALA A 314 -9.45 8.92 -0.54
N ILE A 315 -8.13 8.94 -0.35
CA ILE A 315 -7.49 9.78 0.67
C ILE A 315 -7.36 11.25 0.22
N VAL A 316 -7.00 11.51 -1.04
CA VAL A 316 -6.59 12.84 -1.55
C VAL A 316 -7.76 13.62 -2.16
N VAL A 317 -8.64 12.94 -2.89
CA VAL A 317 -9.71 13.58 -3.68
C VAL A 317 -11.06 13.38 -3.01
N ASN A 318 -11.25 12.22 -2.39
CA ASN A 318 -12.55 11.68 -2.05
C ASN A 318 -12.61 11.29 -0.57
N SER A 319 -12.50 12.25 0.34
CA SER A 319 -13.11 12.05 1.66
C SER A 319 -14.58 11.54 1.57
N GLN A 320 -15.21 11.58 0.38
CA GLN A 320 -16.50 11.06 -0.11
C GLN A 320 -17.03 9.71 0.40
N GLU A 321 -16.26 8.91 1.12
CA GLU A 321 -16.75 7.62 1.63
C GLU A 321 -16.54 7.55 3.14
N GLY A 322 -17.47 8.18 3.85
CA GLY A 322 -17.61 8.10 5.29
C GLY A 322 -18.72 9.01 5.77
N THR A 323 -19.58 8.49 6.65
CA THR A 323 -20.69 9.28 7.23
C THR A 323 -20.23 10.16 8.40
N PHE A 324 -19.06 9.85 8.98
CA PHE A 324 -18.45 10.61 10.06
C PHE A 324 -16.91 10.55 10.06
N TRP A 325 -16.25 11.46 10.78
CA TRP A 325 -14.79 11.65 10.81
C TRP A 325 -14.02 10.36 11.15
N GLY A 326 -14.49 9.63 12.16
CA GLY A 326 -13.86 8.38 12.57
C GLY A 326 -13.86 7.29 11.49
N GLU A 327 -14.90 7.24 10.66
CA GLU A 327 -14.99 6.33 9.51
C GLU A 327 -13.93 6.65 8.46
N ILE A 328 -13.77 7.93 8.13
CA ILE A 328 -12.76 8.41 7.17
C ILE A 328 -11.34 8.06 7.66
N ILE A 329 -11.06 8.25 8.95
CA ILE A 329 -9.78 7.87 9.55
C ILE A 329 -9.51 6.36 9.40
N VAL A 330 -10.51 5.52 9.71
CA VAL A 330 -10.38 4.06 9.62
C VAL A 330 -10.20 3.63 8.16
N ASN A 331 -10.96 4.19 7.22
CA ASN A 331 -10.82 3.93 5.79
C ASN A 331 -9.41 4.31 5.29
N ALA A 332 -8.90 5.49 5.65
CA ALA A 332 -7.56 5.93 5.29
C ALA A 332 -6.46 5.03 5.89
N ALA A 333 -6.63 4.61 7.15
CA ALA A 333 -5.73 3.68 7.83
C ALA A 333 -5.64 2.32 7.12
N VAL A 334 -6.78 1.76 6.72
CA VAL A 334 -6.85 0.48 6.02
C VAL A 334 -6.31 0.60 4.59
N ALA A 335 -6.68 1.65 3.86
CA ALA A 335 -6.20 1.94 2.51
C ALA A 335 -4.67 2.03 2.45
N PHE A 336 -4.06 2.73 3.42
CA PHE A 336 -2.61 2.79 3.60
C PHE A 336 -2.01 1.38 3.78
N HIS A 337 -2.60 0.57 4.65
CA HIS A 337 -2.09 -0.77 4.97
C HIS A 337 -2.14 -1.72 3.78
N VAL A 338 -3.26 -1.70 3.07
CA VAL A 338 -3.51 -2.51 1.89
C VAL A 338 -2.53 -2.12 0.77
N SER A 339 -2.30 -0.82 0.58
CA SER A 339 -1.34 -0.28 -0.39
C SER A 339 0.10 -0.72 -0.13
N GLN A 340 0.55 -0.70 1.14
CA GLN A 340 1.90 -1.14 1.51
C GLN A 340 2.07 -2.66 1.51
N ASN A 341 1.10 -3.41 2.04
CA ASN A 341 1.26 -4.86 2.14
C ASN A 341 1.16 -5.55 0.77
N GLY A 342 0.49 -4.92 -0.20
CA GLY A 342 0.36 -5.45 -1.56
C GLY A 342 1.67 -5.61 -2.33
N ILE A 343 2.70 -4.81 -2.03
CA ILE A 343 4.00 -4.89 -2.71
C ILE A 343 4.89 -6.02 -2.17
N LEU A 344 4.65 -6.52 -0.95
CA LEU A 344 5.46 -7.55 -0.31
C LEU A 344 5.55 -8.88 -1.10
N PRO A 345 4.44 -9.49 -1.56
CA PRO A 345 4.49 -10.67 -2.42
C PRO A 345 5.12 -10.39 -3.79
N MET A 346 5.09 -9.14 -4.28
CA MET A 346 5.73 -8.76 -5.55
C MET A 346 7.25 -8.76 -5.42
N PHE A 347 7.79 -8.32 -4.29
CA PHE A 347 9.23 -8.42 -4.03
C PHE A 347 9.72 -9.87 -4.12
N LEU A 348 9.00 -10.82 -3.51
CA LEU A 348 9.38 -12.24 -3.56
C LEU A 348 9.53 -12.73 -5.00
N ILE A 349 8.53 -12.46 -5.85
CA ILE A 349 8.54 -12.91 -7.26
C ILE A 349 9.59 -12.16 -8.07
N GLN A 350 9.73 -10.85 -7.90
CA GLN A 350 10.75 -10.07 -8.61
C GLN A 350 12.17 -10.52 -8.24
N ILE A 351 12.43 -10.83 -6.96
CA ILE A 351 13.70 -11.39 -6.50
C ILE A 351 13.95 -12.76 -7.15
N CYS A 352 12.93 -13.62 -7.22
CA CYS A 352 13.04 -14.92 -7.89
C CYS A 352 13.40 -14.76 -9.37
N LEU A 353 12.71 -13.84 -10.08
CA LEU A 353 12.98 -13.56 -11.50
C LEU A 353 14.44 -13.12 -11.71
N HIS A 354 14.94 -12.19 -10.89
CA HIS A 354 16.32 -11.72 -10.98
C HIS A 354 17.35 -12.80 -10.63
N HIS A 355 17.08 -13.63 -9.62
CA HIS A 355 17.97 -14.73 -9.24
C HIS A 355 18.05 -15.80 -10.35
N GLU A 356 16.93 -16.12 -10.99
CA GLU A 356 16.87 -17.01 -12.17
C GLU A 356 17.39 -16.35 -13.45
N GLY A 357 17.83 -15.08 -13.37
CA GLY A 357 18.41 -14.33 -14.47
C GLY A 357 17.40 -13.85 -15.51
N ILE A 358 16.10 -13.95 -15.22
CA ILE A 358 15.00 -13.46 -16.05
C ILE A 358 14.81 -11.97 -15.77
N ARG A 359 15.39 -11.14 -16.64
CA ARG A 359 15.34 -9.68 -16.52
C ARG A 359 14.47 -9.10 -17.62
N ASN A 360 13.35 -8.51 -17.23
CA ASN A 360 12.42 -7.84 -18.12
C ASN A 360 12.14 -6.43 -17.60
N TRP A 361 12.34 -5.43 -18.46
CA TRP A 361 12.15 -4.04 -18.09
C TRP A 361 10.67 -3.69 -17.91
N HIS A 362 9.77 -4.40 -18.59
CA HIS A 362 8.32 -4.21 -18.44
C HIS A 362 7.83 -4.55 -17.03
N THR A 363 8.11 -5.76 -16.54
CA THR A 363 7.66 -6.19 -15.21
C THR A 363 8.36 -5.43 -14.10
N PHE A 364 9.66 -5.12 -14.27
CA PHE A 364 10.39 -4.31 -13.31
C PHE A 364 9.86 -2.88 -13.24
N LEU A 365 9.61 -2.22 -14.38
CA LEU A 365 9.16 -0.83 -14.38
C LEU A 365 7.78 -0.72 -13.71
N GLY A 366 6.87 -1.66 -14.00
CA GLY A 366 5.60 -1.76 -13.28
C GLY A 366 5.83 -1.88 -11.78
N PHE A 367 6.63 -2.86 -11.34
CA PHE A 367 6.95 -3.04 -9.92
C PHE A 367 7.60 -1.80 -9.27
N PHE A 368 8.50 -1.10 -9.98
CA PHE A 368 9.13 0.11 -9.49
C PHE A 368 8.13 1.26 -9.33
N VAL A 369 7.18 1.40 -10.25
CA VAL A 369 6.08 2.37 -10.14
C VAL A 369 5.20 2.03 -8.93
N GLU A 370 4.83 0.76 -8.72
CA GLU A 370 4.06 0.33 -7.54
C GLU A 370 4.79 0.61 -6.22
N TYR A 371 6.11 0.44 -6.20
CA TYR A 371 6.92 0.79 -5.04
C TYR A 371 6.92 2.31 -4.77
N LEU A 372 7.04 3.13 -5.81
CA LEU A 372 6.95 4.59 -5.68
C LEU A 372 5.55 5.04 -5.23
N LEU A 373 4.49 4.44 -5.78
CA LEU A 373 3.11 4.71 -5.38
C LEU A 373 2.86 4.30 -3.92
N ALA A 374 3.43 3.18 -3.45
CA ALA A 374 3.40 2.81 -2.04
C ALA A 374 4.07 3.86 -1.14
N ILE A 375 5.20 4.44 -1.57
CA ILE A 375 5.84 5.57 -0.85
C ILE A 375 4.91 6.79 -0.85
N VAL A 376 4.34 7.15 -2.00
CA VAL A 376 3.40 8.28 -2.09
C VAL A 376 2.22 8.08 -1.14
N ALA A 377 1.62 6.88 -1.13
CA ALA A 377 0.55 6.52 -0.20
C ALA A 377 0.98 6.69 1.26
N THR A 378 2.26 6.41 1.59
CA THR A 378 2.77 6.58 2.96
C THR A 378 2.97 8.01 3.41
N THR A 379 3.05 8.93 2.47
CA THR A 379 3.23 10.37 2.76
C THR A 379 1.92 11.14 2.84
N GLN A 380 0.79 10.50 2.51
CA GLN A 380 -0.51 11.16 2.54
C GLN A 380 -0.95 11.46 3.97
N LYS A 381 -1.57 12.62 4.14
CA LYS A 381 -2.20 13.07 5.39
C LYS A 381 -3.66 13.36 5.11
N VAL A 382 -4.52 13.04 6.07
CA VAL A 382 -5.94 13.38 6.02
C VAL A 382 -6.14 14.61 6.89
N TYR A 383 -6.65 15.69 6.29
CA TYR A 383 -7.00 16.91 7.00
C TYR A 383 -8.49 16.93 7.32
N PHE A 384 -8.81 17.30 8.55
CA PHE A 384 -10.19 17.43 9.01
C PHE A 384 -10.96 18.48 8.21
N HIS A 385 -10.30 19.57 7.76
CA HIS A 385 -10.94 20.59 6.95
C HIS A 385 -11.52 20.02 5.64
N ASP A 386 -10.81 19.08 5.00
CA ASP A 386 -11.27 18.42 3.78
C ASP A 386 -12.46 17.51 4.05
N ALA A 387 -12.47 16.79 5.18
CA ALA A 387 -13.61 16.00 5.64
C ALA A 387 -14.81 16.88 6.01
N PHE A 388 -14.58 18.02 6.67
CA PHE A 388 -15.63 18.96 7.05
C PHE A 388 -16.30 19.56 5.80
N ASN A 389 -15.51 19.95 4.80
CA ASN A 389 -16.03 20.47 3.52
C ASN A 389 -16.88 19.43 2.79
N LEU A 390 -16.51 18.15 2.88
CA LEU A 390 -17.33 17.07 2.34
C LEU A 390 -18.66 16.95 3.08
N PHE A 391 -18.65 16.85 4.41
CA PHE A 391 -19.89 16.74 5.19
C PHE A 391 -20.80 17.93 4.91
N LYS A 392 -20.23 19.12 4.71
CA LYS A 392 -20.97 20.32 4.33
C LYS A 392 -21.58 20.24 2.92
N GLN A 393 -21.00 19.47 2.00
CA GLN A 393 -21.58 19.29 0.66
C GLN A 393 -22.70 18.25 0.67
N GLU A 394 -22.53 17.15 1.40
CA GLU A 394 -23.44 16.00 1.39
C GLU A 394 -24.60 16.13 2.38
N ASN A 395 -24.35 16.60 3.61
CA ASN A 395 -25.30 16.57 4.72
C ASN A 395 -25.52 17.97 5.32
N LYS A 396 -26.18 18.85 4.55
CA LYS A 396 -26.52 20.21 5.00
C LYS A 396 -27.78 20.20 5.87
N ILE A 397 -27.69 20.81 7.04
CA ILE A 397 -28.83 20.96 7.96
C ILE A 397 -29.22 22.43 8.04
N ALA A 398 -30.52 22.73 7.87
CA ALA A 398 -30.99 24.10 7.81
C ALA A 398 -30.86 24.81 9.16
N ALA A 399 -31.28 24.17 10.25
CA ALA A 399 -31.10 24.68 11.62
C ALA A 399 -29.63 24.82 12.07
N CYS A 400 -28.68 24.21 11.37
CA CYS A 400 -27.25 24.40 11.61
C CYS A 400 -26.63 25.44 10.66
N GLY A 401 -27.45 26.25 9.99
CA GLY A 401 -26.99 27.28 9.07
C GLY A 401 -26.34 26.75 7.78
N GLN A 402 -26.84 25.63 7.25
CA GLN A 402 -26.29 24.92 6.07
C GLN A 402 -24.88 24.34 6.30
N ASN A 403 -24.54 24.06 7.54
CA ASN A 403 -23.33 23.36 7.95
C ASN A 403 -23.64 21.89 8.30
N PRO A 404 -22.61 21.02 8.36
CA PRO A 404 -22.80 19.63 8.75
C PRO A 404 -23.20 19.47 10.21
N SER A 405 -23.82 18.33 10.53
CA SER A 405 -24.15 17.94 11.90
C SER A 405 -22.89 17.86 12.75
N PRO A 406 -22.88 18.40 13.99
CA PRO A 406 -21.77 18.16 14.91
C PRO A 406 -21.56 16.69 15.23
N ARG A 407 -22.60 15.84 15.10
CA ARG A 407 -22.49 14.38 15.25
C ARG A 407 -21.53 13.76 14.24
N SER A 408 -21.47 14.27 13.02
CA SER A 408 -20.61 13.75 11.94
C SER A 408 -19.13 13.91 12.23
N TYR A 409 -18.72 14.82 13.12
CA TYR A 409 -17.31 14.95 13.50
C TYR A 409 -17.04 14.63 14.97
N CYS A 410 -17.99 14.81 15.89
CA CYS A 410 -17.78 14.50 17.30
C CYS A 410 -17.95 13.03 17.67
N ALA A 411 -18.63 12.22 16.84
CA ALA A 411 -18.80 10.79 17.11
C ALA A 411 -17.44 10.10 17.30
N SER A 412 -17.35 9.26 18.33
CA SER A 412 -16.16 8.44 18.57
C SER A 412 -16.32 7.11 17.84
N THR A 413 -15.22 6.55 17.33
CA THR A 413 -15.25 5.19 16.80
C THR A 413 -15.36 4.23 17.96
N GLN A 414 -16.50 3.55 18.10
CA GLN A 414 -16.52 2.36 18.96
C GLN A 414 -15.66 1.33 18.24
N GLY A 415 -14.59 0.90 18.91
CA GLY A 415 -13.55 0.05 18.35
C GLY A 415 -14.07 -0.93 17.31
N VAL A 416 -13.38 -1.02 16.19
CA VAL A 416 -13.73 -1.93 15.10
C VAL A 416 -13.71 -3.36 15.65
N GLU A 417 -14.86 -3.84 16.17
CA GLU A 417 -15.01 -5.18 16.69
C GLU A 417 -14.73 -6.14 15.52
N GLY A 418 -13.52 -6.71 15.52
CA GLY A 418 -13.05 -7.60 14.46
C GLY A 418 -11.81 -7.11 13.72
N LEU A 419 -11.59 -5.80 13.56
CA LEU A 419 -10.37 -5.28 12.94
C LEU A 419 -9.32 -4.99 14.00
N ARG A 420 -8.83 -6.06 14.64
CA ARG A 420 -7.53 -5.98 15.33
C ARG A 420 -6.48 -5.73 14.25
N LEU A 421 -6.17 -4.47 13.98
CA LEU A 421 -5.01 -4.03 13.19
C LEU A 421 -3.66 -4.43 13.85
N ASN A 422 -3.69 -5.34 14.82
CA ASN A 422 -2.60 -6.19 15.27
C ASN A 422 -2.17 -7.15 14.14
N PHE A 423 -1.75 -6.59 13.01
CA PHE A 423 -0.89 -7.32 12.09
C PHE A 423 0.36 -7.78 12.88
N PHE A 424 0.90 -6.92 13.76
CA PHE A 424 2.06 -7.20 14.64
C PHE A 424 2.04 -6.38 15.96
N PRO A 425 2.70 -6.83 17.05
CA PRO A 425 2.64 -6.20 18.39
C PRO A 425 3.25 -4.79 18.48
N HIS A 426 4.05 -4.36 17.51
CA HIS A 426 4.56 -2.99 17.41
C HIS A 426 4.43 -2.46 15.97
N PRO A 427 3.33 -1.77 15.62
CA PRO A 427 3.03 -1.38 14.24
C PRO A 427 4.05 -0.40 13.64
N MET A 428 4.59 0.51 14.45
CA MET A 428 5.58 1.50 13.99
C MET A 428 6.95 0.88 13.71
N LEU A 429 7.45 0.05 14.63
CA LEU A 429 8.71 -0.66 14.44
C LEU A 429 8.62 -1.60 13.23
N TYR A 430 7.50 -2.28 13.07
CA TYR A 430 7.21 -3.10 11.90
C TYR A 430 7.29 -2.27 10.60
N LYS A 431 6.50 -1.19 10.48
CA LYS A 431 6.49 -0.34 9.28
C LYS A 431 7.88 0.18 8.93
N LEU A 432 8.66 0.63 9.91
CA LEU A 432 10.02 1.14 9.69
C LEU A 432 10.98 0.03 9.23
N VAL A 433 10.92 -1.16 9.83
CA VAL A 433 11.74 -2.31 9.43
C VAL A 433 11.44 -2.72 7.99
N PHE A 434 10.15 -2.80 7.61
CA PHE A 434 9.74 -3.13 6.26
C PHE A 434 10.15 -2.07 5.25
N LEU A 435 9.94 -0.79 5.57
CA LEU A 435 10.36 0.31 4.70
C LEU A 435 11.87 0.28 4.43
N VAL A 436 12.69 0.07 5.47
CA VAL A 436 14.16 -0.04 5.33
C VAL A 436 14.53 -1.27 4.51
N LEU A 437 13.93 -2.42 4.80
CA LEU A 437 14.16 -3.66 4.06
C LEU A 437 13.83 -3.51 2.56
N ASP A 438 12.65 -2.97 2.25
CA ASP A 438 12.16 -2.75 0.89
C ASP A 438 13.03 -1.74 0.15
N THR A 439 13.51 -0.71 0.84
CA THR A 439 14.44 0.28 0.27
C THR A 439 15.80 -0.35 -0.05
N ILE A 440 16.32 -1.24 0.79
CA ILE A 440 17.56 -1.97 0.50
C ILE A 440 17.35 -2.93 -0.68
N ALA A 441 16.24 -3.67 -0.68
CA ALA A 441 15.92 -4.62 -1.73
C ALA A 441 15.74 -3.93 -3.09
N ILE A 442 15.03 -2.80 -3.17
CA ILE A 442 14.85 -2.07 -4.43
C ILE A 442 16.19 -1.54 -4.96
N VAL A 443 17.08 -1.04 -4.10
CA VAL A 443 18.42 -0.59 -4.52
C VAL A 443 19.22 -1.74 -5.14
N ILE A 444 19.18 -2.92 -4.52
CA ILE A 444 19.84 -4.13 -5.06
C ILE A 444 19.24 -4.52 -6.42
N LEU A 445 17.91 -4.52 -6.53
CA LEU A 445 17.19 -4.88 -7.76
C LEU A 445 17.48 -3.88 -8.90
N VAL A 446 17.46 -2.57 -8.62
CA VAL A 446 17.81 -1.49 -9.57
C VAL A 446 19.25 -1.67 -10.04
N PHE A 447 20.19 -1.90 -9.12
CA PHE A 447 21.59 -2.09 -9.46
C PHE A 447 21.80 -3.32 -10.36
N ASP A 448 21.16 -4.45 -10.05
CA ASP A 448 21.22 -5.66 -10.88
C ASP A 448 20.62 -5.43 -12.27
N GLN A 449 19.48 -4.74 -12.36
CA GLN A 449 18.79 -4.45 -13.61
C GLN A 449 19.59 -3.49 -14.52
N LEU A 450 20.17 -2.44 -13.93
CA LEU A 450 21.05 -1.51 -14.64
C LEU A 450 22.33 -2.20 -15.08
N SER A 451 22.94 -3.02 -14.22
CA SER A 451 24.13 -3.80 -14.54
C SER A 451 23.90 -4.74 -15.73
N TRP A 452 22.77 -5.43 -15.77
CA TRP A 452 22.39 -6.26 -16.92
C TRP A 452 22.16 -5.43 -18.19
N THR A 453 21.49 -4.29 -18.08
CA THR A 453 21.24 -3.38 -19.20
C THR A 453 22.54 -2.90 -19.81
N LEU A 454 23.49 -2.47 -18.97
CA LEU A 454 24.83 -2.02 -19.38
C LEU A 454 25.65 -3.12 -20.06
N ARG A 455 25.54 -4.38 -19.60
CA ARG A 455 26.21 -5.54 -20.21
C ARG A 455 25.63 -5.90 -21.58
N THR A 456 24.32 -5.76 -21.75
CA THR A 456 23.57 -6.24 -22.91
C THR A 456 23.50 -5.22 -24.03
N HIS A 457 23.52 -3.92 -23.70
CA HIS A 457 23.38 -2.85 -24.66
C HIS A 457 24.66 -2.68 -25.51
N ARG A 458 24.50 -2.63 -26.84
CA ARG A 458 25.63 -2.62 -27.79
C ARG A 458 26.52 -1.38 -27.65
N LEU A 459 25.94 -0.23 -27.34
CA LEU A 459 26.65 1.06 -27.24
C LEU A 459 27.52 1.16 -25.98
N THR A 460 27.16 0.46 -24.89
CA THR A 460 27.87 0.54 -23.61
C THR A 460 28.81 -0.64 -23.37
N LYS A 461 28.82 -1.62 -24.27
CA LYS A 461 29.64 -2.83 -24.19
C LYS A 461 31.16 -2.56 -24.09
N HIS A 462 31.60 -1.40 -24.56
CA HIS A 462 33.00 -0.96 -24.60
C HIS A 462 33.36 0.08 -23.52
N LEU A 463 32.41 0.55 -22.70
CA LEU A 463 32.70 1.48 -21.62
C LEU A 463 33.50 0.78 -20.51
N THR A 464 34.75 1.19 -20.35
CA THR A 464 35.65 0.82 -19.25
C THR A 464 35.81 2.01 -18.33
N ILE A 465 35.48 1.85 -17.05
CA ILE A 465 35.78 2.83 -16.01
C ILE A 465 36.99 2.27 -15.24
N GLY A 466 38.18 2.80 -15.53
CA GLY A 466 39.44 2.28 -15.00
C GLY A 466 39.76 0.87 -15.48
N SER A 467 40.22 0.00 -14.57
CA SER A 467 40.50 -1.42 -14.83
C SER A 467 39.25 -2.30 -14.91
N TYR A 468 38.06 -1.74 -14.67
CA TYR A 468 36.81 -2.48 -14.59
C TYR A 468 35.94 -2.21 -15.83
N ARG A 469 35.46 -3.28 -16.49
CA ARG A 469 34.40 -3.15 -17.50
C ARG A 469 33.09 -2.86 -16.79
N VAL A 470 32.43 -1.77 -17.16
CA VAL A 470 31.20 -1.31 -16.51
C VAL A 470 30.16 -2.44 -16.51
N GLY A 471 29.62 -2.73 -15.33
CA GLY A 471 28.64 -3.79 -15.11
C GLY A 471 29.23 -5.19 -14.92
N ARG A 472 30.51 -5.50 -15.18
CA ARG A 472 31.08 -6.85 -14.97
C ARG A 472 31.83 -7.00 -13.65
N ALA A 473 31.87 -8.24 -13.14
CA ALA A 473 32.60 -8.63 -11.93
C ALA A 473 34.12 -8.34 -12.05
N PRO A 474 34.84 -8.20 -10.91
CA PRO A 474 36.28 -8.01 -10.90
C PRO A 474 37.01 -9.13 -11.66
N THR A 475 38.02 -8.77 -12.44
CA THR A 475 38.73 -9.66 -13.39
C THR A 475 39.70 -10.65 -12.73
N ASN A 476 40.01 -10.47 -11.45
CA ASN A 476 40.96 -11.32 -10.72
C ASN A 476 40.27 -12.63 -10.30
N GLY A 477 40.77 -13.79 -10.74
CA GLY A 477 40.10 -15.10 -10.58
C GLY A 477 39.63 -15.44 -9.15
N ARG A 478 40.46 -15.21 -8.12
CA ARG A 478 40.05 -15.43 -6.72
C ARG A 478 38.97 -14.46 -6.24
N LEU A 479 39.05 -13.19 -6.67
CA LEU A 479 38.06 -12.17 -6.34
C LEU A 479 36.73 -12.42 -7.08
N LYS A 480 36.78 -12.93 -8.32
CA LYS A 480 35.61 -13.35 -9.10
C LYS A 480 34.84 -14.45 -8.37
N LEU A 481 35.53 -15.48 -7.87
CA LEU A 481 34.89 -16.57 -7.11
C LEU A 481 34.25 -16.06 -5.81
N ALA A 482 34.96 -15.22 -5.05
CA ALA A 482 34.42 -14.60 -3.84
C ALA A 482 33.18 -13.73 -4.13
N TRP A 483 33.22 -12.97 -5.22
CA TRP A 483 32.12 -12.12 -5.68
C TRP A 483 30.87 -12.94 -6.08
N VAL A 484 31.05 -14.03 -6.84
CA VAL A 484 29.95 -14.91 -7.25
C VAL A 484 29.29 -15.54 -6.02
N ARG A 485 30.09 -16.06 -5.08
CA ARG A 485 29.56 -16.61 -3.81
C ARG A 485 28.81 -15.55 -3.02
N PHE A 486 29.38 -14.36 -2.86
CA PHE A 486 28.73 -13.25 -2.16
C PHE A 486 27.38 -12.91 -2.78
N LYS A 487 27.34 -12.68 -4.11
CA LYS A 487 26.11 -12.41 -4.87
C LYS A 487 25.06 -13.52 -4.63
N GLN A 488 25.47 -14.78 -4.68
CA GLN A 488 24.57 -15.91 -4.47
C GLN A 488 23.99 -15.96 -3.05
N TRP A 489 24.80 -15.66 -2.03
CA TRP A 489 24.33 -15.54 -0.65
C TRP A 489 23.34 -14.39 -0.49
N VAL A 490 23.61 -13.22 -1.08
CA VAL A 490 22.69 -12.08 -1.06
C VAL A 490 21.32 -12.46 -1.63
N TRP A 491 21.27 -13.10 -2.81
CA TRP A 491 20.00 -13.55 -3.39
C TRP A 491 19.26 -14.56 -2.50
N ARG A 492 19.96 -15.56 -1.96
CA ARG A 492 19.33 -16.55 -1.08
C ARG A 492 18.79 -15.93 0.20
N ILE A 493 19.53 -14.99 0.80
CA ILE A 493 19.09 -14.28 2.00
C ILE A 493 17.83 -13.45 1.68
N LEU A 494 17.83 -12.70 0.58
CA LEU A 494 16.66 -11.92 0.15
C LEU A 494 15.44 -12.82 -0.11
N GLU A 495 15.61 -13.94 -0.81
CA GLU A 495 14.51 -14.90 -1.04
C GLU A 495 13.93 -15.45 0.26
N VAL A 496 14.77 -15.86 1.20
CA VAL A 496 14.31 -16.41 2.48
C VAL A 496 13.62 -15.33 3.32
N ILE A 497 14.19 -14.12 3.37
CA ILE A 497 13.56 -13.00 4.08
C ILE A 497 12.18 -12.72 3.49
N TYR A 498 12.07 -12.52 2.18
CA TYR A 498 10.77 -12.20 1.57
C TYR A 498 9.78 -13.38 1.59
N LEU A 499 10.24 -14.62 1.66
CA LEU A 499 9.37 -15.77 1.93
C LEU A 499 8.80 -15.71 3.35
N VAL A 500 9.63 -15.44 4.36
CA VAL A 500 9.17 -15.27 5.75
C VAL A 500 8.17 -14.13 5.83
N VAL A 501 8.46 -13.00 5.20
CA VAL A 501 7.54 -11.86 5.09
C VAL A 501 6.21 -12.26 4.45
N ASN A 502 6.24 -13.02 3.35
CA ASN A 502 5.06 -13.50 2.66
C ASN A 502 4.20 -14.42 3.55
N VAL A 503 4.82 -15.33 4.30
CA VAL A 503 4.14 -16.22 5.26
C VAL A 503 3.55 -15.42 6.43
N LEU A 504 4.30 -14.47 6.97
CA LEU A 504 3.84 -13.57 8.02
C LEU A 504 2.63 -12.74 7.56
N TYR A 505 2.67 -12.26 6.31
CA TYR A 505 1.54 -11.56 5.71
C TYR A 505 0.32 -12.47 5.54
N LEU A 506 0.50 -13.72 5.10
CA LEU A 506 -0.58 -14.70 5.00
C LEU A 506 -1.24 -14.97 6.36
N ILE A 507 -0.42 -15.20 7.41
CA ILE A 507 -0.92 -15.40 8.78
C ILE A 507 -1.76 -14.19 9.21
N SER A 508 -1.30 -12.99 8.86
CA SER A 508 -1.99 -11.77 9.21
C SER A 508 -3.33 -11.62 8.48
N LEU A 509 -3.39 -11.92 7.18
CA LEU A 509 -4.65 -11.92 6.43
C LEU A 509 -5.65 -12.92 7.02
N VAL A 510 -5.21 -14.13 7.35
CA VAL A 510 -6.07 -15.16 7.95
C VAL A 510 -6.62 -14.74 9.31
N ARG A 511 -5.85 -13.97 10.09
CA ARG A 511 -6.33 -13.44 11.38
C ARG A 511 -7.37 -12.33 11.24
N VAL A 512 -7.36 -11.60 10.13
CA VAL A 512 -8.29 -10.49 9.89
C VAL A 512 -9.58 -10.96 9.19
N ILE A 513 -9.50 -12.04 8.40
CA ILE A 513 -10.67 -12.60 7.73
C ILE A 513 -11.62 -13.26 8.75
N SER A 514 -12.81 -12.69 8.90
CA SER A 514 -13.92 -13.21 9.71
C SER A 514 -15.09 -13.65 8.83
N VAL A 515 -16.09 -14.33 9.40
CA VAL A 515 -17.34 -14.68 8.70
C VAL A 515 -18.06 -13.41 8.19
N ASP A 516 -17.96 -12.31 8.94
CA ASP A 516 -18.54 -11.01 8.59
C ASP A 516 -17.81 -10.29 7.43
N SER A 517 -16.64 -10.77 7.05
CA SER A 517 -15.88 -10.25 5.90
C SER A 517 -16.50 -10.66 4.55
N PHE A 518 -17.35 -11.69 4.53
CA PHE A 518 -17.96 -12.25 3.30
C PHE A 518 -19.47 -12.01 3.17
N GLN A 519 -20.02 -11.09 3.97
CA GLN A 519 -21.45 -10.77 3.89
C GLN A 519 -21.84 -10.29 2.48
N ALA A 520 -23.03 -10.68 2.04
CA ALA A 520 -23.51 -10.45 0.66
C ALA A 520 -23.64 -8.95 0.30
N ASN A 521 -23.94 -8.10 1.28
CA ASN A 521 -24.04 -6.64 1.13
C ASN A 521 -22.69 -5.96 0.82
N LYS A 522 -21.55 -6.63 1.02
CA LYS A 522 -20.21 -6.10 0.75
C LYS A 522 -19.70 -6.41 -0.66
N TRP A 523 -20.49 -7.12 -1.48
CA TRP A 523 -20.11 -7.42 -2.86
C TRP A 523 -20.49 -6.27 -3.79
N SER A 524 -19.46 -5.59 -4.33
CA SER A 524 -19.61 -4.61 -5.40
C SER A 524 -19.21 -5.20 -6.76
N TYR A 525 -19.54 -4.49 -7.84
CA TYR A 525 -19.04 -4.81 -9.17
C TYR A 525 -17.49 -4.82 -9.22
N GLY A 526 -16.85 -3.88 -8.51
CA GLY A 526 -15.40 -3.80 -8.36
C GLY A 526 -14.81 -5.04 -7.66
N GLN A 527 -15.50 -5.58 -6.64
CA GLN A 527 -15.07 -6.80 -5.93
C GLN A 527 -14.99 -8.02 -6.85
N ILE A 528 -15.95 -8.16 -7.76
CA ILE A 528 -15.97 -9.27 -8.73
C ILE A 528 -14.79 -9.11 -9.69
N ILE A 529 -14.58 -7.90 -10.22
CA ILE A 529 -13.44 -7.63 -11.10
C ILE A 529 -12.12 -7.95 -10.41
N ALA A 530 -11.94 -7.48 -9.17
CA ALA A 530 -10.75 -7.73 -8.37
C ALA A 530 -10.42 -9.24 -8.28
N MET A 531 -11.43 -10.08 -7.99
CA MET A 531 -11.23 -11.53 -7.92
C MET A 531 -10.87 -12.14 -9.28
N THR A 532 -11.50 -11.68 -10.36
CA THR A 532 -11.34 -12.27 -11.70
C THR A 532 -10.00 -11.99 -12.37
N VAL A 533 -9.21 -11.03 -11.88
CA VAL A 533 -7.88 -10.69 -12.44
C VAL A 533 -6.92 -11.88 -12.44
N TRP A 534 -7.10 -12.82 -11.50
CA TRP A 534 -6.29 -14.04 -11.37
C TRP A 534 -6.70 -15.16 -12.32
N GLY A 535 -7.93 -15.12 -12.84
CA GLY A 535 -8.51 -16.17 -13.69
C GLY A 535 -7.62 -16.52 -14.88
N PRO A 536 -7.19 -15.55 -15.71
CA PRO A 536 -6.31 -15.81 -16.85
C PRO A 536 -4.98 -16.47 -16.46
N VAL A 537 -4.36 -16.05 -15.35
CA VAL A 537 -3.08 -16.59 -14.88
C VAL A 537 -3.24 -18.05 -14.46
N ILE A 538 -4.31 -18.36 -13.71
CA ILE A 538 -4.59 -19.71 -13.23
C ILE A 538 -4.91 -20.64 -14.41
N VAL A 539 -5.81 -20.23 -15.31
CA VAL A 539 -6.20 -21.03 -16.48
C VAL A 539 -4.98 -21.33 -17.35
N LYS A 540 -4.10 -20.34 -17.54
CA LYS A 540 -2.91 -20.51 -18.36
C LYS A 540 -1.83 -21.34 -17.69
N LEU A 541 -1.68 -21.28 -16.37
CA LEU A 541 -0.83 -22.23 -15.64
C LEU A 541 -1.33 -23.66 -15.86
N PHE A 542 -2.65 -23.91 -15.74
CA PHE A 542 -3.22 -25.23 -15.99
C PHE A 542 -3.01 -25.68 -17.44
N ASP A 543 -3.24 -24.80 -18.42
CA ASP A 543 -3.00 -25.12 -19.83
C ASP A 543 -1.52 -25.42 -20.10
N LEU A 544 -0.58 -24.63 -19.58
CA LEU A 544 0.85 -24.88 -19.75
C LEU A 544 1.33 -26.14 -19.02
N ALA A 545 0.71 -26.48 -17.88
CA ALA A 545 1.00 -27.71 -17.16
C ALA A 545 0.49 -28.96 -17.89
N VAL A 546 -0.68 -28.87 -18.56
CA VAL A 546 -1.31 -29.99 -19.26
C VAL A 546 -0.82 -30.12 -20.70
N SER A 547 -0.83 -29.03 -21.47
CA SER A 547 -0.52 -28.98 -22.91
C SER A 547 0.99 -28.82 -23.18
N GLY A 548 1.72 -28.22 -22.23
CA GLY A 548 3.13 -27.86 -22.37
C GLY A 548 3.37 -26.65 -23.29
N PRO A 549 4.52 -25.96 -23.18
CA PRO A 549 4.76 -24.74 -23.94
C PRO A 549 4.83 -24.99 -25.47
N PRO A 550 4.38 -24.03 -26.29
CA PRO A 550 4.40 -24.14 -27.75
C PRO A 550 5.84 -24.30 -28.27
N LYS A 551 6.04 -25.19 -29.24
CA LYS A 551 7.36 -25.43 -29.86
C LYS A 551 7.72 -24.25 -30.76
N ASN A 552 8.84 -23.58 -30.48
CA ASN A 552 9.39 -22.54 -31.36
C ASN A 552 9.70 -23.09 -32.77
N GLY A 553 9.34 -22.32 -33.80
CA GLY A 553 9.87 -22.48 -35.15
C GLY A 553 11.30 -21.95 -35.25
N GLN A 554 12.08 -22.44 -36.23
CA GLN A 554 13.53 -22.18 -36.37
C GLN A 554 13.95 -20.72 -36.64
N ARG A 555 13.04 -19.74 -36.65
CA ARG A 555 13.36 -18.32 -36.98
C ARG A 555 12.97 -17.37 -35.85
N LEU A 556 13.86 -16.42 -35.54
CA LEU A 556 13.74 -15.41 -34.46
C LEU A 556 12.50 -14.50 -34.52
N ASN A 557 11.75 -14.49 -35.63
CA ASN A 557 10.63 -13.57 -35.89
C ASN A 557 9.30 -14.28 -36.18
N SER A 558 9.20 -15.61 -36.08
CA SER A 558 7.94 -16.31 -36.32
C SER A 558 7.22 -16.62 -35.01
N GLY A 559 6.30 -15.74 -34.62
CA GLY A 559 5.42 -15.93 -33.46
C GLY A 559 4.70 -14.63 -33.05
N PRO A 560 3.49 -14.69 -32.46
CA PRO A 560 2.82 -13.51 -31.89
C PRO A 560 3.72 -12.78 -30.89
N PRO A 561 3.55 -11.47 -30.64
CA PRO A 561 4.44 -10.65 -29.80
C PRO A 561 4.77 -11.23 -28.42
N ARG A 562 3.87 -12.04 -27.86
CA ARG A 562 4.02 -12.76 -26.58
C ARG A 562 5.06 -13.88 -26.58
N LEU A 563 5.47 -14.40 -27.75
CA LEU A 563 6.56 -15.39 -27.91
C LEU A 563 7.96 -14.76 -27.92
N ARG A 564 8.10 -13.42 -27.81
CA ARG A 564 9.41 -12.80 -27.55
C ARG A 564 9.96 -13.12 -26.15
N ILE A 565 9.08 -13.45 -25.20
CA ILE A 565 9.47 -13.86 -23.85
C ILE A 565 10.33 -15.13 -23.92
N ASP A 566 10.05 -16.05 -24.85
CA ASP A 566 10.88 -17.23 -25.09
C ASP A 566 12.27 -16.88 -25.63
N ASN A 567 12.43 -15.78 -26.39
CA ASN A 567 13.76 -15.31 -26.80
C ASN A 567 14.54 -14.62 -25.67
N VAL A 568 13.85 -14.04 -24.67
CA VAL A 568 14.46 -13.51 -23.44
C VAL A 568 14.83 -14.67 -22.50
N ILE A 569 13.98 -15.69 -22.37
CA ILE A 569 14.24 -16.94 -21.65
C ILE A 569 15.38 -17.74 -22.32
N ASN A 570 15.44 -17.78 -23.66
CA ASN A 570 16.54 -18.40 -24.43
C ASN A 570 17.85 -17.59 -24.37
N ARG A 571 17.80 -16.33 -23.91
CA ARG A 571 18.97 -15.51 -23.57
C ARG A 571 19.21 -15.42 -22.06
N ARG A 572 18.88 -16.46 -21.27
CA ARG A 572 19.48 -16.65 -19.93
C ARG A 572 20.99 -16.46 -20.06
N HIS A 573 21.49 -15.30 -19.64
CA HIS A 573 22.90 -14.97 -19.57
C HIS A 573 23.22 -14.79 -18.10
N GLY A 574 24.01 -15.71 -17.55
CA GLY A 574 24.52 -15.63 -16.18
C GLY A 574 23.45 -15.82 -15.12
N THR A 575 22.83 -17.01 -15.05
CA THR A 575 22.22 -17.42 -13.78
C THR A 575 23.33 -17.51 -12.73
N SER A 576 22.99 -17.35 -11.44
CA SER A 576 23.99 -17.48 -10.36
C SER A 576 24.67 -18.86 -10.38
N ALA A 577 23.98 -19.88 -10.87
CA ALA A 577 24.50 -21.23 -11.02
C ALA A 577 25.46 -21.37 -12.22
N ASP A 578 25.16 -20.74 -13.36
CA ASP A 578 26.05 -20.76 -14.53
C ASP A 578 27.35 -19.97 -14.25
N GLU A 579 27.24 -18.81 -13.60
CA GLU A 579 28.41 -18.00 -13.23
C GLU A 579 29.32 -18.71 -12.20
N GLU A 580 28.75 -19.56 -11.34
CA GLU A 580 29.49 -20.38 -10.37
C GLU A 580 30.25 -21.50 -11.06
N LEU A 581 29.61 -22.25 -11.96
CA LEU A 581 30.25 -23.29 -12.77
C LEU A 581 31.40 -22.72 -13.60
N ASP A 582 31.18 -21.59 -14.28
CA ASP A 582 32.21 -20.91 -15.07
C ASP A 582 33.37 -20.39 -14.19
N ALA A 583 33.08 -19.91 -12.98
CA ALA A 583 34.11 -19.42 -12.05
C ALA A 583 34.89 -20.56 -11.39
N GLU A 584 34.26 -21.70 -11.11
CA GLU A 584 34.92 -22.90 -10.59
C GLU A 584 35.83 -23.54 -11.64
N ASP A 585 35.37 -23.66 -12.88
CA ASP A 585 36.17 -24.16 -14.01
C ASP A 585 37.41 -23.28 -14.26
N GLU A 586 37.27 -21.95 -14.19
CA GLU A 586 38.40 -21.01 -14.32
C GLU A 586 39.35 -21.04 -13.11
N ALA A 587 38.85 -21.20 -11.88
CA ALA A 587 39.65 -21.15 -10.66
C ALA A 587 40.45 -22.44 -10.38
N TYR A 588 39.92 -23.59 -10.78
CA TYR A 588 40.52 -24.91 -10.52
C TYR A 588 41.28 -25.52 -11.70
N GLY A 589 41.37 -24.82 -12.84
CA GLY A 589 42.34 -25.14 -13.89
C GLY A 589 42.16 -26.53 -14.51
N THR A 590 40.93 -27.03 -14.66
CA THR A 590 40.64 -28.18 -15.52
C THR A 590 40.70 -27.72 -16.97
N GLY A 591 41.93 -27.58 -17.48
CA GLY A 591 42.25 -27.10 -18.84
C GLY A 591 41.52 -27.87 -19.94
N ARG A 592 40.32 -27.41 -20.27
CA ARG A 592 39.66 -27.73 -21.53
C ARG A 592 38.98 -26.47 -22.02
N GLU A 593 39.72 -25.67 -22.77
CA GLU A 593 39.15 -24.70 -23.70
C GLU A 593 38.06 -25.41 -24.52
N ARG A 594 36.80 -25.24 -24.15
CA ARG A 594 35.72 -25.31 -25.14
C ARG A 594 35.84 -24.04 -25.94
N ARG A 595 36.66 -24.05 -27.00
CA ARG A 595 36.43 -23.15 -28.13
C ARG A 595 35.01 -23.46 -28.63
N ILE A 596 34.08 -22.59 -28.26
CA ILE A 596 32.83 -22.45 -29.01
C ILE A 596 33.28 -22.06 -30.42
N PRO A 597 32.96 -22.85 -31.47
CA PRO A 597 33.24 -22.43 -32.83
C PRO A 597 32.48 -21.12 -33.05
N ALA A 598 33.19 -20.09 -33.52
CA ALA A 598 32.55 -18.87 -33.97
C ALA A 598 31.43 -19.22 -34.98
N PRO A 599 30.29 -18.52 -34.96
CA PRO A 599 29.32 -18.66 -36.04
C PRO A 599 30.05 -18.37 -37.36
N PRO A 600 29.79 -19.11 -38.44
CA PRO A 600 30.44 -18.82 -39.72
C PRO A 600 30.16 -17.37 -40.07
N GLU A 601 31.23 -16.57 -40.21
CA GLU A 601 31.13 -15.27 -40.85
C GLU A 601 30.60 -15.52 -42.26
N LEU A 602 29.37 -15.07 -42.51
CA LEU A 602 28.87 -14.90 -43.86
C LEU A 602 29.71 -13.80 -44.48
N ASP A 603 30.75 -14.20 -45.22
CA ASP A 603 31.57 -13.33 -46.04
C ASP A 603 30.70 -12.79 -47.19
N LEU A 604 30.07 -11.64 -46.94
CA LEU A 604 29.25 -10.90 -47.91
C LEU A 604 30.09 -10.20 -48.99
N ARG A 605 31.38 -10.56 -49.15
CA ARG A 605 32.28 -9.95 -50.14
C ARG A 605 32.63 -10.80 -51.35
N GLN A 606 32.01 -11.97 -51.52
CA GLN A 606 32.13 -12.77 -52.74
C GLN A 606 30.81 -12.88 -53.50
N ARG A 607 30.24 -11.74 -53.89
CA ARG A 607 29.24 -11.69 -54.96
C ARG A 607 29.96 -11.45 -56.28
N THR A 608 30.52 -12.52 -56.83
CA THR A 608 31.11 -12.50 -58.17
C THR A 608 29.99 -12.29 -59.17
N ARG A 609 30.16 -11.22 -59.94
CA ARG A 609 29.40 -10.76 -61.09
C ARG A 609 29.33 -11.90 -62.13
N SER A 610 28.14 -12.40 -62.42
CA SER A 610 27.89 -13.18 -63.66
C SER A 610 27.11 -12.26 -64.59
N THR A 611 27.77 -11.94 -65.69
CA THR A 611 27.27 -11.17 -66.81
C THR A 611 26.29 -11.99 -67.64
N ARG A 612 25.37 -11.21 -68.20
CA ARG A 612 24.36 -11.49 -69.22
C ARG A 612 24.98 -12.06 -70.50
N ASP A 613 24.12 -12.69 -71.29
CA ASP A 613 24.23 -13.02 -72.72
C ASP A 613 24.66 -14.46 -73.03
N GLU A 614 23.68 -15.35 -73.24
CA GLU A 614 23.53 -16.06 -74.52
C GLU A 614 22.11 -16.64 -74.65
N GLU A 615 21.66 -16.60 -75.89
CA GLU A 615 20.30 -16.69 -76.42
C GLU A 615 20.13 -18.03 -77.16
N ALA A 616 18.87 -18.47 -77.35
CA ALA A 616 18.42 -19.65 -78.11
C ALA A 616 18.65 -21.02 -77.40
N ASP A 617 17.79 -22.03 -77.52
CA ASP A 617 16.74 -22.34 -78.48
C ASP A 617 15.82 -23.44 -77.88
N LEU A 618 14.66 -23.61 -78.52
CA LEU A 618 13.76 -24.78 -78.54
C LEU A 618 12.56 -24.85 -77.57
N THR A 619 11.46 -24.35 -78.15
CA THR A 619 10.04 -24.74 -78.10
C THR A 619 9.68 -26.22 -77.90
N ASP A 620 8.63 -26.47 -77.10
CA ASP A 620 7.44 -27.32 -77.33
C ASP A 620 6.82 -27.66 -75.95
N GLY A 621 5.53 -27.60 -75.65
CA GLY A 621 4.29 -27.28 -76.36
C GLY A 621 3.11 -27.65 -75.44
N ILE A 622 1.98 -26.93 -75.58
CA ILE A 622 0.56 -27.40 -75.47
C ILE A 622 0.14 -27.97 -74.08
N SER A 623 -0.89 -27.54 -73.34
CA SER A 623 -2.28 -27.07 -73.51
C SER A 623 -2.74 -26.69 -72.07
N ASP A 624 -3.77 -25.91 -71.73
CA ASP A 624 -5.10 -25.68 -72.29
C ASP A 624 -5.76 -24.51 -71.51
N VAL A 625 -6.57 -23.70 -72.21
CA VAL A 625 -7.90 -23.13 -71.89
C VAL A 625 -8.20 -22.76 -70.41
N GLY A 626 -8.70 -21.58 -70.02
CA GLY A 626 -9.21 -20.36 -70.66
C GLY A 626 -9.46 -19.36 -69.51
N GLY A 627 -9.32 -18.05 -69.68
CA GLY A 627 -10.21 -17.19 -70.45
C GLY A 627 -11.06 -16.36 -69.47
N GLY A 628 -10.72 -15.06 -69.31
CA GLY A 628 -11.53 -14.13 -68.53
C GLY A 628 -10.77 -12.96 -67.94
N ASP A 629 -10.25 -12.07 -68.79
CA ASP A 629 -10.02 -10.67 -68.46
C ASP A 629 -11.33 -10.03 -67.96
N ASP A 630 -11.29 -9.18 -66.93
CA ASP A 630 -11.35 -7.74 -67.22
C ASP A 630 -11.05 -6.85 -66.01
N VAL A 631 -10.42 -5.74 -66.36
CA VAL A 631 -9.85 -4.68 -65.54
C VAL A 631 -10.88 -3.56 -65.36
N LYS A 632 -11.02 -3.01 -64.14
CA LYS A 632 -11.32 -1.59 -63.81
C LYS A 632 -11.32 -1.43 -62.28
N ARG A 633 -10.28 -0.92 -61.62
CA ARG A 633 -9.85 0.50 -61.50
C ARG A 633 -11.00 1.44 -61.12
N VAL A 634 -11.13 1.78 -59.83
CA VAL A 634 -11.37 3.12 -59.21
C VAL A 634 -11.21 2.90 -57.68
N MET A 635 -10.09 3.26 -57.05
CA MET A 635 -9.84 4.55 -56.38
C MET A 635 -10.98 5.01 -55.43
N ARG A 636 -10.98 4.53 -54.19
CA ARG A 636 -11.06 5.37 -52.99
C ARG A 636 -10.48 4.64 -51.79
#